data_AF-A0A967RL80-F1
#
_entry.id   AF-A0A967RL80-F1
#
_cell.length_a   1.000
_cell.length_b   1.000
_cell.length_c   1.000
_cell.angle_alpha   90.00
_cell.angle_beta   90.00
_cell.angle_gamma   90.00
#
_symmetry.space_group_name_H-M   'P 1'
#
loop_
_entity.id
_entity.type
_entity.pdbx_description
1 polymer ?
#
loop_
_entity_poly.entity_id
_entity_poly.type
_entity_poly.pdbx_seq_one_letter_code
_entity_poly.pdbx_strand_id
1 'polypeptide(L)'
;MWRISFALVIMGLFVNTAAALDGSGTEADPWRIESLADFDEFAADANYWDDWTRLETDVNLAGLTYITAIISPDVNSNTWFDGTAFSGVFDGNDYNIINLTIDDGGVRTDYLGLFGCIGEGGEVRNLGLEGVSIVGTGPYVGGLVGENLGIVSNCYSTGDVNGGGIVGGLVGKNGFVLPPPTFSIKAGYIYNSYSTGSVQGGSAVGGLVGGNSGFVSDCNSTSSVNGFDSVGGLAGGNWYGTVSHCYSTGETSGVYCVGGLVGISGENSNVSKCYSTGETSGDHVVGGLIGRNLGIVSSCYSTGDVNGGGYVGGLVGENFEYVYISNCYSTGDVSGGHCVGGLVGANDGTVLNCYSIGDVNGLEAVGGLMGYNFDSVSNCFWDTDTQTHGVTESIGLNEEGSITNVSGLPTAQMQTENTFTDFGWDFIDEYANGTSETWQMPAGGGYPILSFFHIDIPYPLAGSGTEEKPYIVSDANELGMLSWYTDGCHIKMTRDIDLSGINWFVPVVPAFSGYFDGNNCIINSMQISGSGYLGLFGFLRDQGQIRNLGLVGGSIRGTGNFIGGLVGYKQKGFVSHCYSISDISGLKYVGGLVGENWKGNVSNCYSTGDVNGVSNVGGLVGYNYFGGVSNCYSISSVSGGRYVGGLVGKAFYGDMWNCYSTGNVSGANDVGGLA
;
A
#
# COMPACT_ATOMS: atom_id res chain seq x y z
N MET A 1 60.45 -16.36 -5.00
CA MET A 1 59.76 -15.75 -6.15
C MET A 1 58.33 -15.48 -5.70
N TRP A 2 58.12 -14.36 -5.01
CA TRP A 2 56.81 -13.91 -4.51
C TRP A 2 56.50 -12.62 -5.26
N ARG A 3 55.42 -12.60 -6.04
CA ARG A 3 54.91 -11.39 -6.69
C ARG A 3 53.79 -10.84 -5.81
N ILE A 4 54.09 -9.75 -5.13
CA ILE A 4 53.12 -8.89 -4.45
C ILE A 4 52.56 -7.97 -5.55
N SER A 5 51.27 -8.11 -5.85
CA SER A 5 50.54 -7.15 -6.68
C SER A 5 50.03 -6.03 -5.78
N PHE A 6 50.54 -4.81 -5.98
CA PHE A 6 49.95 -3.60 -5.41
C PHE A 6 48.77 -3.19 -6.29
N ALA A 7 47.57 -3.15 -5.72
CA ALA A 7 46.45 -2.42 -6.30
C ALA A 7 46.78 -0.92 -6.19
N LEU A 8 46.68 -0.22 -7.32
CA LEU A 8 46.95 1.20 -7.44
C LEU A 8 45.73 1.96 -6.87
N VAL A 9 45.82 2.43 -5.62
CA VAL A 9 44.85 3.39 -5.06
C VAL A 9 45.18 4.75 -5.67
N ILE A 10 44.40 5.19 -6.65
CA ILE A 10 44.50 6.55 -7.18
C ILE A 10 43.71 7.47 -6.26
N MET A 11 44.40 8.17 -5.34
CA MET A 11 43.94 9.48 -4.87
C MET A 11 44.29 10.49 -5.96
N GLY A 12 43.31 10.83 -6.79
CA GLY A 12 43.47 11.83 -7.84
C GLY A 12 43.62 13.24 -7.25
N LEU A 13 44.85 13.70 -7.10
CA LEU A 13 45.17 15.13 -6.98
C LEU A 13 45.50 15.63 -8.39
N PHE A 14 44.48 16.06 -9.13
CA PHE A 14 44.67 16.81 -10.37
C PHE A 14 44.54 18.30 -10.07
N VAL A 15 45.65 19.05 -10.18
CA VAL A 15 45.55 20.47 -10.51
C VAL A 15 45.38 20.53 -12.03
N ASN A 16 44.16 20.31 -12.49
CA ASN A 16 43.74 20.67 -13.83
C ASN A 16 42.84 21.89 -13.63
N THR A 17 43.00 22.95 -14.42
CA THR A 17 41.95 23.96 -14.51
C THR A 17 40.76 23.26 -15.16
N ALA A 18 39.87 22.71 -14.34
CA ALA A 18 38.66 22.04 -14.80
C ALA A 18 37.93 22.99 -15.75
N ALA A 19 37.65 22.52 -16.96
CA ALA A 19 36.71 23.21 -17.81
C ALA A 19 35.34 23.04 -17.14
N ALA A 20 34.70 24.15 -16.78
CA ALA A 20 33.34 24.12 -16.25
C ALA A 20 32.43 23.39 -17.24
N LEU A 21 31.41 22.70 -16.72
CA LEU A 21 30.40 22.05 -17.55
C LEU A 21 29.77 23.06 -18.52
N ASP A 22 29.42 22.56 -19.70
CA ASP A 22 28.75 23.32 -20.72
C ASP A 22 27.28 23.55 -20.31
N GLY A 23 26.81 24.80 -20.21
CA GLY A 23 25.44 25.14 -19.80
C GLY A 23 25.40 26.28 -18.78
N SER A 24 24.25 26.45 -18.11
CA SER A 24 24.09 27.41 -17.00
C SER A 24 23.30 26.86 -15.82
N GLY A 25 22.96 25.56 -15.82
CA GLY A 25 22.24 24.91 -14.73
C GLY A 25 20.75 25.21 -14.65
N THR A 26 20.19 25.83 -15.69
CA THR A 26 18.76 26.17 -15.74
C THR A 26 17.97 25.17 -16.57
N GLU A 27 16.65 25.08 -16.37
CA GLU A 27 15.77 24.21 -17.17
C GLU A 27 15.94 24.42 -18.70
N ALA A 28 16.13 25.67 -19.13
CA ALA A 28 16.29 26.02 -20.54
C ALA A 28 17.71 25.75 -21.08
N ASP A 29 18.69 25.63 -20.20
CA ASP A 29 20.12 25.47 -20.52
C ASP A 29 20.82 24.68 -19.41
N PRO A 30 20.55 23.37 -19.31
CA PRO A 30 21.10 22.51 -18.26
C PRO A 30 22.61 22.32 -18.44
N TRP A 31 23.30 21.96 -17.36
CA TRP A 31 24.66 21.43 -17.45
C TRP A 31 24.66 20.15 -18.28
N ARG A 32 25.47 20.09 -19.34
CA ARG A 32 25.53 18.97 -20.29
C ARG A 32 26.70 18.05 -19.99
N ILE A 33 26.41 16.76 -19.90
CA ILE A 33 27.42 15.70 -19.75
C ILE A 33 27.58 15.02 -21.12
N GLU A 34 28.65 15.38 -21.84
CA GLU A 34 28.96 14.91 -23.20
C GLU A 34 30.08 13.85 -23.22
N SER A 35 30.68 13.56 -22.06
CA SER A 35 31.78 12.62 -21.92
C SER A 35 31.95 12.11 -20.48
N LEU A 36 32.79 11.09 -20.30
CA LEU A 36 33.21 10.63 -18.97
C LEU A 36 33.90 11.72 -18.14
N ALA A 37 34.67 12.61 -18.79
CA ALA A 37 35.35 13.70 -18.09
C ALA A 37 34.36 14.74 -17.54
N ASP A 38 33.28 15.01 -18.27
CA ASP A 38 32.21 15.90 -17.81
C ASP A 38 31.43 15.25 -16.65
N PHE A 39 31.20 13.94 -16.72
CA PHE A 39 30.59 13.20 -15.61
C PHE A 39 31.47 13.24 -14.35
N ASP A 40 32.79 13.03 -14.48
CA ASP A 40 33.73 13.13 -13.37
C ASP A 40 33.74 14.54 -12.75
N GLU A 41 33.66 15.59 -13.58
CA GLU A 41 33.56 16.98 -13.13
C GLU A 41 32.26 17.24 -12.35
N PHE A 42 31.12 16.80 -12.90
CA PHE A 42 29.81 16.90 -12.25
C PHE A 42 29.78 16.18 -10.88
N ALA A 43 30.37 14.99 -10.83
CA ALA A 43 30.42 14.18 -9.61
C ALA A 43 31.38 14.76 -8.55
N ALA A 44 32.39 15.53 -8.95
CA ALA A 44 33.39 16.09 -8.03
C ALA A 44 32.97 17.41 -7.38
N ASP A 45 32.04 18.18 -7.98
CA ASP A 45 31.62 19.49 -7.46
C ASP A 45 30.13 19.53 -7.11
N ALA A 46 29.84 19.67 -5.81
CA ALA A 46 28.49 19.79 -5.29
C ALA A 46 27.76 21.07 -5.73
N ASN A 47 28.46 22.07 -6.30
CA ASN A 47 27.83 23.27 -6.85
C ASN A 47 26.92 22.99 -8.06
N TYR A 48 26.96 21.79 -8.64
CA TYR A 48 26.05 21.39 -9.71
C TYR A 48 24.80 20.64 -9.19
N TRP A 49 24.74 20.29 -7.91
CA TRP A 49 23.76 19.34 -7.39
C TRP A 49 22.41 19.94 -6.99
N ASP A 50 22.25 21.26 -7.07
CA ASP A 50 20.99 22.00 -6.91
C ASP A 50 20.47 22.61 -8.23
N ASP A 51 21.13 22.31 -9.34
CA ASP A 51 20.85 22.81 -10.69
C ASP A 51 20.27 21.73 -11.63
N TRP A 52 19.92 22.13 -12.86
CA TRP A 52 19.52 21.22 -13.93
C TRP A 52 20.74 20.67 -14.69
N THR A 53 20.80 19.35 -14.80
CA THR A 53 21.86 18.60 -15.49
C THR A 53 21.24 17.56 -16.43
N ARG A 54 21.85 17.35 -17.61
CA ARG A 54 21.38 16.41 -18.61
C ARG A 54 22.51 15.61 -19.26
N LEU A 55 22.29 14.31 -19.46
CA LEU A 55 23.18 13.48 -20.30
C LEU A 55 22.95 13.73 -21.80
N GLU A 56 24.04 13.78 -22.55
CA GLU A 56 24.03 13.86 -24.02
C GLU A 56 24.66 12.62 -24.68
N THR A 57 25.17 11.70 -23.86
CA THR A 57 25.76 10.43 -24.27
C THR A 57 25.72 9.41 -23.14
N ASP A 58 25.85 8.13 -23.48
CA ASP A 58 26.18 7.10 -22.51
C ASP A 58 27.54 7.37 -21.85
N VAL A 59 27.63 7.10 -20.55
CA VAL A 59 28.86 7.22 -19.75
C VAL A 59 29.31 5.83 -19.32
N ASN A 60 30.52 5.43 -19.68
CA ASN A 60 31.06 4.10 -19.35
C ASN A 60 32.12 4.19 -18.25
N LEU A 61 31.85 3.55 -17.10
CA LEU A 61 32.69 3.54 -15.90
C LEU A 61 33.61 2.31 -15.81
N ALA A 62 33.74 1.53 -16.90
CA ALA A 62 34.51 0.29 -16.90
C ALA A 62 35.95 0.48 -16.40
N GLY A 63 36.35 -0.36 -15.44
CA GLY A 63 37.69 -0.35 -14.86
C GLY A 63 37.88 0.62 -13.69
N LEU A 64 36.83 1.37 -13.31
CA LEU A 64 36.79 2.16 -12.09
C LEU A 64 36.10 1.38 -10.97
N THR A 65 36.55 1.56 -9.74
CA THR A 65 35.92 0.98 -8.54
C THR A 65 35.83 2.05 -7.48
N TYR A 66 34.61 2.33 -7.04
CA TYR A 66 34.32 3.32 -6.01
C TYR A 66 34.10 2.63 -4.67
N ILE A 67 34.28 3.39 -3.57
CA ILE A 67 34.09 2.91 -2.20
C ILE A 67 32.93 3.61 -1.47
N THR A 68 32.34 4.61 -2.13
CA THR A 68 31.18 5.41 -1.71
C THR A 68 30.25 5.57 -2.90
N ALA A 69 29.08 6.18 -2.69
CA ALA A 69 28.33 6.72 -3.82
C ALA A 69 29.17 7.74 -4.62
N ILE A 70 28.82 7.94 -5.89
CA ILE A 70 29.56 8.83 -6.79
C ILE A 70 29.06 10.27 -6.63
N ILE A 71 27.74 10.45 -6.64
CA ILE A 71 27.06 11.74 -6.48
C ILE A 71 26.43 11.78 -5.09
N SER A 72 26.53 12.91 -4.39
CA SER A 72 25.99 13.07 -3.03
C SER A 72 26.42 11.93 -2.07
N PRO A 73 27.73 11.61 -1.96
CA PRO A 73 28.20 10.58 -1.03
C PRO A 73 27.99 11.01 0.42
N ASP A 74 27.77 10.02 1.28
CA ASP A 74 27.94 10.22 2.71
C ASP A 74 29.43 10.41 3.04
N VAL A 75 29.74 11.31 3.97
CA VAL A 75 31.11 11.75 4.25
C VAL A 75 31.63 11.26 5.60
N ASN A 76 30.80 10.55 6.38
CA ASN A 76 31.18 9.98 7.67
C ASN A 76 30.52 8.60 7.89
N SER A 77 30.67 8.04 9.09
CA SER A 77 30.11 6.73 9.48
C SER A 77 29.02 6.84 10.55
N ASN A 78 28.39 8.01 10.68
CA ASN A 78 27.27 8.21 11.60
C ASN A 78 26.00 7.51 11.09
N THR A 79 24.98 7.44 11.92
CA THR A 79 23.72 6.76 11.61
C THR A 79 22.77 7.58 10.72
N TRP A 80 23.13 8.80 10.35
CA TRP A 80 22.35 9.71 9.50
C TRP A 80 23.26 10.26 8.41
N PHE A 81 22.67 10.58 7.26
CA PHE A 81 23.38 11.16 6.13
C PHE A 81 24.04 12.49 6.52
N ASP A 82 25.34 12.64 6.22
CA ASP A 82 26.12 13.86 6.48
C ASP A 82 26.78 14.40 5.19
N GLY A 83 26.25 14.06 4.02
CA GLY A 83 26.68 14.64 2.74
C GLY A 83 25.88 15.87 2.32
N THR A 84 26.23 16.43 1.16
CA THR A 84 25.36 17.42 0.48
C THR A 84 24.37 16.65 -0.38
N ALA A 85 23.09 16.67 0.00
CA ALA A 85 22.03 15.96 -0.72
C ALA A 85 21.84 16.55 -2.13
N PHE A 86 21.59 15.70 -3.12
CA PHE A 86 21.22 16.14 -4.46
C PHE A 86 19.81 16.76 -4.42
N SER A 87 19.67 18.00 -4.88
CA SER A 87 18.41 18.76 -4.84
C SER A 87 18.01 19.41 -6.16
N GLY A 88 18.78 19.19 -7.22
CA GLY A 88 18.54 19.65 -8.58
C GLY A 88 17.79 18.61 -9.43
N VAL A 89 17.90 18.73 -10.76
CA VAL A 89 17.30 17.79 -11.72
C VAL A 89 18.40 17.10 -12.50
N PHE A 90 18.46 15.77 -12.45
CA PHE A 90 19.32 14.96 -13.29
C PHE A 90 18.47 14.22 -14.34
N ASP A 91 18.50 14.72 -15.57
CA ASP A 91 17.82 14.12 -16.71
C ASP A 91 18.79 13.22 -17.48
N GLY A 92 18.60 11.90 -17.36
CA GLY A 92 19.37 10.94 -18.14
C GLY A 92 19.08 11.03 -19.64
N ASN A 93 18.00 11.69 -20.07
CA ASN A 93 17.67 11.89 -21.49
C ASN A 93 17.71 10.57 -22.30
N ASP A 94 17.26 9.49 -21.66
CA ASP A 94 17.27 8.12 -22.16
C ASP A 94 18.66 7.52 -22.43
N TYR A 95 19.74 8.14 -21.94
CA TYR A 95 21.09 7.61 -21.94
C TYR A 95 21.41 6.79 -20.69
N ASN A 96 22.50 6.02 -20.77
CA ASN A 96 22.91 5.06 -19.76
C ASN A 96 24.23 5.41 -19.08
N ILE A 97 24.33 5.06 -17.80
CA ILE A 97 25.61 4.92 -17.10
C ILE A 97 25.93 3.43 -16.98
N ILE A 98 27.08 3.02 -17.52
CA ILE A 98 27.40 1.61 -17.78
C ILE A 98 28.61 1.17 -16.93
N ASN A 99 28.58 -0.05 -16.41
CA ASN A 99 29.63 -0.72 -15.63
C ASN A 99 29.99 -0.02 -14.31
N LEU A 100 29.00 0.53 -13.61
CA LEU A 100 29.16 1.06 -12.26
C LEU A 100 29.62 -0.05 -11.30
N THR A 101 30.81 0.10 -10.71
CA THR A 101 31.32 -0.82 -9.69
C THR A 101 31.59 -0.09 -8.37
N ILE A 102 30.89 -0.49 -7.30
CA ILE A 102 31.13 0.00 -5.93
C ILE A 102 31.47 -1.20 -5.04
N ASP A 103 32.58 -1.13 -4.31
CA ASP A 103 32.97 -2.12 -3.29
C ASP A 103 33.48 -1.36 -2.07
N ASP A 104 32.71 -1.38 -0.97
CA ASP A 104 33.09 -0.66 0.25
C ASP A 104 34.30 -1.28 0.99
N GLY A 105 34.82 -2.43 0.53
CA GLY A 105 35.96 -3.10 1.14
C GLY A 105 35.71 -3.57 2.58
N GLY A 106 34.44 -3.66 3.01
CA GLY A 106 34.01 -4.10 4.34
C GLY A 106 34.13 -3.04 5.43
N VAL A 107 34.23 -1.75 5.09
CA VAL A 107 34.38 -0.66 6.08
C VAL A 107 33.04 -0.07 6.58
N ARG A 108 31.91 -0.70 6.22
CA ARG A 108 30.54 -0.26 6.56
C ARG A 108 30.25 1.15 6.06
N THR A 109 30.28 1.32 4.74
CA THR A 109 29.86 2.56 4.10
C THR A 109 28.34 2.54 3.88
N ASP A 110 27.67 3.59 4.36
CA ASP A 110 26.23 3.77 4.27
C ASP A 110 25.87 4.56 2.97
N TYR A 111 24.61 4.54 2.54
CA TYR A 111 24.10 5.31 1.38
C TYR A 111 24.83 5.02 0.06
N LEU A 112 24.92 3.75 -0.33
CA LEU A 112 25.56 3.35 -1.58
C LEU A 112 24.58 3.36 -2.77
N GLY A 113 25.09 3.79 -3.91
CA GLY A 113 24.42 3.86 -5.22
C GLY A 113 25.15 4.83 -6.14
N LEU A 114 24.64 5.07 -7.34
CA LEU A 114 25.12 6.20 -8.15
C LEU A 114 24.97 7.52 -7.35
N PHE A 115 23.81 7.72 -6.74
CA PHE A 115 23.50 8.78 -5.80
C PHE A 115 23.48 8.23 -4.37
N GLY A 116 24.10 8.92 -3.41
CA GLY A 116 23.98 8.57 -2.01
C GLY A 116 22.64 9.02 -1.43
N CYS A 117 22.27 10.29 -1.64
CA CYS A 117 21.00 10.86 -1.19
C CYS A 117 20.39 11.81 -2.23
N ILE A 118 19.12 11.60 -2.56
CA ILE A 118 18.28 12.59 -3.26
C ILE A 118 17.41 13.27 -2.21
N GLY A 119 17.50 14.60 -2.09
CA GLY A 119 16.73 15.41 -1.15
C GLY A 119 15.31 15.77 -1.65
N GLU A 120 14.53 16.45 -0.81
CA GLU A 120 13.09 16.78 -1.05
C GLU A 120 12.78 17.65 -2.30
N GLY A 121 13.80 18.24 -2.92
CA GLY A 121 13.68 18.96 -4.20
C GLY A 121 14.33 18.25 -5.39
N GLY A 122 15.04 17.15 -5.14
CA GLY A 122 15.82 16.46 -6.16
C GLY A 122 14.95 15.59 -7.06
N GLU A 123 15.26 15.58 -8.35
CA GLU A 123 14.62 14.73 -9.36
C GLU A 123 15.69 14.01 -10.17
N VAL A 124 15.57 12.68 -10.28
CA VAL A 124 16.36 11.87 -11.22
C VAL A 124 15.41 11.17 -12.15
N ARG A 125 15.61 11.33 -13.46
CA ARG A 125 14.72 10.74 -14.44
C ARG A 125 15.38 10.25 -15.71
N ASN A 126 14.68 9.39 -16.45
CA ASN A 126 15.04 8.95 -17.80
C ASN A 126 16.48 8.39 -17.88
N LEU A 127 16.88 7.61 -16.88
CA LEU A 127 18.27 7.18 -16.69
C LEU A 127 18.35 5.67 -16.50
N GLY A 128 19.17 5.00 -17.30
CA GLY A 128 19.50 3.59 -17.14
C GLY A 128 20.86 3.35 -16.51
N LEU A 129 20.94 2.40 -15.58
CA LEU A 129 22.20 1.85 -15.09
C LEU A 129 22.39 0.42 -15.60
N GLU A 130 23.45 0.22 -16.39
CA GLU A 130 23.71 -1.06 -17.06
C GLU A 130 24.96 -1.76 -16.53
N GLY A 131 24.82 -3.01 -16.08
CA GLY A 131 25.96 -3.79 -15.57
C GLY A 131 26.50 -3.28 -14.23
N VAL A 132 25.60 -2.92 -13.32
CA VAL A 132 25.91 -2.50 -11.95
C VAL A 132 26.51 -3.67 -11.15
N SER A 133 27.53 -3.40 -10.36
CA SER A 133 28.06 -4.32 -9.35
C SER A 133 28.34 -3.55 -8.06
N ILE A 134 27.49 -3.72 -7.06
CA ILE A 134 27.62 -3.05 -5.77
C ILE A 134 27.76 -4.07 -4.66
N VAL A 135 28.81 -3.92 -3.85
CA VAL A 135 29.04 -4.67 -2.62
C VAL A 135 29.20 -3.67 -1.48
N GLY A 136 28.24 -3.67 -0.57
CA GLY A 136 28.20 -2.78 0.59
C GLY A 136 27.92 -3.52 1.89
N THR A 137 28.53 -3.09 2.98
CA THR A 137 28.25 -3.62 4.32
C THR A 137 27.40 -2.69 5.18
N GLY A 138 27.14 -1.46 4.70
CA GLY A 138 26.23 -0.50 5.32
C GLY A 138 24.73 -0.82 5.16
N PRO A 139 23.86 -0.02 5.80
CA PRO A 139 22.45 -0.27 5.92
C PRO A 139 21.62 0.18 4.72
N TYR A 140 22.07 1.11 3.87
CA TYR A 140 21.27 1.61 2.74
C TYR A 140 22.06 1.45 1.45
N VAL A 141 21.65 0.48 0.62
CA VAL A 141 22.34 0.13 -0.62
C VAL A 141 21.31 0.03 -1.74
N GLY A 142 21.48 0.85 -2.78
CA GLY A 142 20.70 0.81 -4.01
C GLY A 142 21.60 0.81 -5.24
N GLY A 143 21.11 0.34 -6.38
CA GLY A 143 21.81 0.51 -7.66
C GLY A 143 21.95 1.99 -8.04
N LEU A 144 20.82 2.70 -8.04
CA LEU A 144 20.74 4.12 -8.38
C LEU A 144 20.88 5.02 -7.15
N VAL A 145 20.15 4.74 -6.07
CA VAL A 145 20.07 5.65 -4.91
C VAL A 145 20.20 4.90 -3.60
N GLY A 146 21.05 5.39 -2.69
CA GLY A 146 21.08 4.94 -1.29
C GLY A 146 19.78 5.31 -0.55
N GLU A 147 19.50 6.60 -0.42
CA GLU A 147 18.25 7.14 0.15
C GLU A 147 17.58 8.16 -0.77
N ASN A 148 16.30 7.96 -1.05
CA ASN A 148 15.47 8.88 -1.85
C ASN A 148 14.46 9.61 -0.96
N LEU A 149 14.52 10.94 -0.95
CA LEU A 149 13.51 11.85 -0.39
C LEU A 149 12.89 12.74 -1.47
N GLY A 150 13.33 12.62 -2.73
CA GLY A 150 12.84 13.36 -3.88
C GLY A 150 12.10 12.45 -4.86
N ILE A 151 12.30 12.65 -6.15
CA ILE A 151 11.60 11.94 -7.23
C ILE A 151 12.60 11.11 -8.04
N VAL A 152 12.28 9.82 -8.21
CA VAL A 152 12.94 8.91 -9.16
C VAL A 152 11.89 8.45 -10.18
N SER A 153 12.09 8.73 -11.47
CA SER A 153 11.08 8.38 -12.49
C SER A 153 11.67 7.92 -13.81
N ASN A 154 11.06 6.91 -14.45
CA ASN A 154 11.57 6.36 -15.71
C ASN A 154 13.05 5.92 -15.62
N CYS A 155 13.43 5.32 -14.49
CA CYS A 155 14.80 4.90 -14.23
C CYS A 155 14.90 3.38 -14.12
N TYR A 156 16.09 2.85 -14.41
CA TYR A 156 16.34 1.42 -14.17
C TYR A 156 17.76 1.09 -13.74
N SER A 157 17.90 -0.08 -13.14
CA SER A 157 19.19 -0.67 -12.77
C SER A 157 19.23 -2.14 -13.17
N THR A 158 20.31 -2.56 -13.83
CA THR A 158 20.58 -3.96 -14.15
C THR A 158 21.92 -4.38 -13.56
N GLY A 159 21.96 -5.54 -12.90
CA GLY A 159 23.18 -6.09 -12.34
C GLY A 159 23.03 -6.57 -10.90
N ASP A 160 24.15 -6.70 -10.19
CA ASP A 160 24.18 -7.30 -8.85
C ASP A 160 24.33 -6.23 -7.77
N VAL A 161 23.41 -6.24 -6.80
CA VAL A 161 23.44 -5.36 -5.62
C VAL A 161 23.43 -6.21 -4.35
N ASN A 162 24.54 -6.21 -3.63
CA ASN A 162 24.73 -6.95 -2.41
C ASN A 162 25.01 -5.99 -1.24
N GLY A 163 24.15 -5.99 -0.23
CA GLY A 163 24.20 -5.06 0.90
C GLY A 163 24.09 -5.75 2.27
N GLY A 164 24.60 -5.11 3.32
CA GLY A 164 24.56 -5.66 4.69
C GLY A 164 23.23 -5.46 5.43
N GLY A 165 22.44 -4.47 5.05
CA GLY A 165 21.18 -4.09 5.70
C GLY A 165 19.99 -4.04 4.74
N ILE A 166 19.45 -2.83 4.54
CA ILE A 166 18.33 -2.50 3.64
C ILE A 166 18.86 -2.33 2.21
N VAL A 167 18.42 -3.22 1.33
CA VAL A 167 18.99 -3.34 -0.02
C VAL A 167 17.88 -3.30 -1.05
N GLY A 168 17.99 -2.40 -2.02
CA GLY A 168 17.13 -2.36 -3.20
C GLY A 168 17.93 -2.53 -4.48
N GLY A 169 17.40 -3.21 -5.50
CA GLY A 169 18.07 -3.25 -6.80
C GLY A 169 18.20 -1.87 -7.46
N LEU A 170 17.27 -0.95 -7.18
CA LEU A 170 17.30 0.44 -7.65
C LEU A 170 17.52 1.43 -6.50
N VAL A 171 16.71 1.34 -5.44
CA VAL A 171 16.73 2.31 -4.33
C VAL A 171 16.87 1.58 -2.99
N GLY A 172 17.87 1.92 -2.18
CA GLY A 172 18.01 1.34 -0.84
C GLY A 172 16.80 1.67 0.04
N LYS A 173 16.56 2.96 0.28
CA LYS A 173 15.45 3.46 1.11
C LYS A 173 14.71 4.60 0.43
N ASN A 174 13.38 4.53 0.44
CA ASN A 174 12.48 5.54 -0.13
C ASN A 174 11.64 6.20 0.96
N GLY A 175 11.92 7.46 1.25
CA GLY A 175 11.29 8.24 2.29
C GLY A 175 11.67 7.80 3.71
N PHE A 176 11.28 8.61 4.69
CA PHE A 176 11.31 8.22 6.10
C PHE A 176 10.28 8.97 6.94
N VAL A 177 9.98 8.41 8.11
CA VAL A 177 9.07 9.01 9.10
C VAL A 177 9.87 9.51 10.29
N LEU A 178 9.72 10.79 10.62
CA LEU A 178 10.31 11.36 11.83
C LEU A 178 9.59 10.79 13.08
N PRO A 179 10.34 10.36 14.12
CA PRO A 179 9.74 9.88 15.35
C PRO A 179 8.99 11.00 16.09
N PRO A 180 8.12 10.66 17.08
CA PRO A 180 7.41 11.65 17.89
C PRO A 180 8.35 12.70 18.52
N PRO A 181 7.91 13.96 18.70
CA PRO A 181 6.53 14.45 18.60
C PRO A 181 6.14 14.98 17.22
N THR A 182 7.11 15.21 16.32
CA THR A 182 6.88 15.71 14.97
C THR A 182 6.74 14.53 14.03
N PHE A 183 5.60 13.85 14.09
CA PHE A 183 5.24 12.84 13.08
C PHE A 183 5.11 13.56 11.74
N SER A 184 6.21 13.64 11.00
CA SER A 184 6.30 14.25 9.67
C SER A 184 6.96 13.24 8.75
N ILE A 185 6.30 12.97 7.63
CA ILE A 185 6.79 12.07 6.60
C ILE A 185 7.55 12.91 5.60
N LYS A 186 8.82 12.57 5.38
CA LYS A 186 9.57 13.06 4.23
C LYS A 186 9.46 11.96 3.17
N ALA A 187 8.49 12.11 2.27
CA ALA A 187 8.14 11.08 1.30
C ALA A 187 9.07 11.17 0.09
N GLY A 188 9.72 10.06 -0.25
CA GLY A 188 10.31 9.86 -1.55
C GLY A 188 9.29 9.26 -2.52
N TYR A 189 9.49 9.50 -3.81
CA TYR A 189 8.61 9.06 -4.87
C TYR A 189 9.39 8.26 -5.91
N ILE A 190 8.87 7.08 -6.27
CA ILE A 190 9.43 6.22 -7.32
C ILE A 190 8.31 5.86 -8.30
N TYR A 191 8.52 6.18 -9.58
CA TYR A 191 7.52 6.01 -10.65
C TYR A 191 8.10 5.34 -11.89
N ASN A 192 7.33 4.51 -12.58
CA ASN A 192 7.68 3.99 -13.92
C ASN A 192 9.12 3.43 -14.00
N SER A 193 9.58 2.80 -12.93
CA SER A 193 10.99 2.43 -12.76
C SER A 193 11.12 0.94 -12.47
N TYR A 194 12.24 0.35 -12.87
CA TYR A 194 12.44 -1.09 -12.70
C TYR A 194 13.86 -1.51 -12.32
N SER A 195 13.99 -2.75 -11.87
CA SER A 195 15.29 -3.37 -11.60
C SER A 195 15.34 -4.82 -12.08
N THR A 196 16.54 -5.25 -12.48
CA THR A 196 16.83 -6.63 -12.86
C THR A 196 18.21 -7.06 -12.34
N GLY A 197 18.42 -8.38 -12.19
CA GLY A 197 19.69 -8.96 -11.73
C GLY A 197 19.56 -9.66 -10.38
N SER A 198 20.62 -9.68 -9.56
CA SER A 198 20.60 -10.30 -8.24
C SER A 198 20.61 -9.24 -7.13
N VAL A 199 19.68 -9.36 -6.17
CA VAL A 199 19.68 -8.52 -4.97
C VAL A 199 19.85 -9.39 -3.74
N GLN A 200 20.87 -9.11 -2.95
CA GLN A 200 21.21 -9.87 -1.75
C GLN A 200 21.37 -8.95 -0.55
N GLY A 201 20.85 -9.37 0.61
CA GLY A 201 21.16 -8.64 1.84
C GLY A 201 20.65 -9.22 3.15
N GLY A 202 20.78 -8.43 4.21
CA GLY A 202 20.42 -8.85 5.56
C GLY A 202 18.94 -8.68 5.88
N SER A 203 18.47 -7.43 5.94
CA SER A 203 17.13 -7.10 6.45
C SER A 203 16.47 -6.02 5.59
N ALA A 204 15.21 -6.20 5.21
CA ALA A 204 14.52 -5.32 4.26
C ALA A 204 15.23 -5.34 2.89
N VAL A 205 15.20 -6.52 2.25
CA VAL A 205 15.80 -6.77 0.93
C VAL A 205 14.68 -6.77 -0.11
N GLY A 206 14.70 -5.80 -1.02
CA GLY A 206 13.71 -5.64 -2.08
C GLY A 206 14.34 -5.70 -3.45
N GLY A 207 13.70 -6.38 -4.40
CA GLY A 207 14.23 -6.41 -5.76
C GLY A 207 14.34 -5.03 -6.40
N LEU A 208 13.42 -4.10 -6.11
CA LEU A 208 13.46 -2.69 -6.53
C LEU A 208 13.89 -1.77 -5.39
N VAL A 209 13.17 -1.81 -4.26
CA VAL A 209 13.35 -0.92 -3.12
C VAL A 209 13.56 -1.71 -1.84
N GLY A 210 14.65 -1.49 -1.11
CA GLY A 210 14.83 -2.22 0.15
C GLY A 210 13.75 -1.84 1.16
N GLY A 211 13.59 -0.54 1.38
CA GLY A 211 12.65 0.01 2.35
C GLY A 211 11.80 1.16 1.82
N ASN A 212 10.48 1.11 2.04
CA ASN A 212 9.55 2.15 1.61
C ASN A 212 8.75 2.77 2.77
N SER A 213 8.81 4.09 2.87
CA SER A 213 7.90 4.96 3.65
C SER A 213 7.27 6.06 2.80
N GLY A 214 7.59 6.12 1.50
CA GLY A 214 7.04 7.05 0.53
C GLY A 214 6.09 6.36 -0.44
N PHE A 215 6.11 6.78 -1.70
CA PHE A 215 5.25 6.24 -2.76
C PHE A 215 6.10 5.48 -3.78
N VAL A 216 5.64 4.29 -4.13
CA VAL A 216 6.16 3.48 -5.23
C VAL A 216 4.98 3.12 -6.12
N SER A 217 4.98 3.61 -7.36
CA SER A 217 3.93 3.25 -8.30
C SER A 217 4.43 2.95 -9.71
N ASP A 218 3.69 2.09 -10.41
CA ASP A 218 3.97 1.77 -11.82
C ASP A 218 5.38 1.18 -12.01
N CYS A 219 5.87 0.51 -10.98
CA CYS A 219 7.22 -0.03 -10.90
C CYS A 219 7.25 -1.56 -10.92
N ASN A 220 8.36 -2.14 -11.34
CA ASN A 220 8.53 -3.59 -11.31
C ASN A 220 9.94 -4.06 -11.01
N SER A 221 10.05 -5.33 -10.64
CA SER A 221 11.34 -6.00 -10.44
C SER A 221 11.30 -7.41 -11.02
N THR A 222 12.29 -7.75 -11.83
CA THR A 222 12.53 -9.12 -12.29
C THR A 222 13.74 -9.74 -11.61
N SER A 223 14.25 -9.10 -10.55
CA SER A 223 15.46 -9.52 -9.83
C SER A 223 15.23 -10.82 -9.06
N SER A 224 16.25 -11.68 -9.00
CA SER A 224 16.31 -12.75 -8.01
C SER A 224 16.72 -12.15 -6.67
N VAL A 225 15.88 -12.33 -5.65
CA VAL A 225 16.05 -11.69 -4.33
C VAL A 225 16.33 -12.74 -3.27
N ASN A 226 17.44 -12.57 -2.54
CA ASN A 226 17.79 -13.41 -1.40
C ASN A 226 18.09 -12.55 -0.17
N GLY A 227 17.46 -12.86 0.97
CA GLY A 227 17.78 -12.17 2.21
C GLY A 227 17.48 -12.97 3.46
N PHE A 228 17.70 -12.39 4.64
CA PHE A 228 17.42 -13.08 5.91
C PHE A 228 16.04 -12.73 6.45
N ASP A 229 15.70 -11.44 6.55
CA ASP A 229 14.41 -10.97 7.08
C ASP A 229 13.81 -9.84 6.23
N SER A 230 12.49 -9.76 6.18
CA SER A 230 11.72 -8.79 5.38
C SER A 230 12.19 -8.77 3.92
N VAL A 231 11.99 -9.89 3.22
CA VAL A 231 12.45 -10.08 1.85
C VAL A 231 11.27 -9.98 0.90
N GLY A 232 11.35 -9.10 -0.10
CA GLY A 232 10.32 -8.89 -1.09
C GLY A 232 10.86 -8.87 -2.52
N GLY A 233 10.16 -9.49 -3.46
CA GLY A 233 10.56 -9.44 -4.87
C GLY A 233 10.56 -8.02 -5.46
N LEU A 234 9.75 -7.10 -4.91
CA LEU A 234 9.77 -5.67 -5.21
C LEU A 234 10.30 -4.85 -4.03
N ALA A 235 9.69 -5.00 -2.86
CA ALA A 235 9.99 -4.20 -1.67
C ALA A 235 10.30 -5.05 -0.43
N GLY A 236 11.44 -4.85 0.23
CA GLY A 236 11.74 -5.58 1.46
C GLY A 236 10.75 -5.26 2.58
N GLY A 237 10.60 -3.99 2.89
CA GLY A 237 9.60 -3.47 3.84
C GLY A 237 8.85 -2.25 3.29
N ASN A 238 7.54 -2.20 3.54
CA ASN A 238 6.67 -1.07 3.25
C ASN A 238 6.03 -0.58 4.56
N TRP A 239 6.64 0.35 5.29
CA TRP A 239 6.24 0.65 6.67
C TRP A 239 5.05 1.59 6.77
N TYR A 240 5.16 2.78 6.20
CA TYR A 240 4.12 3.82 6.16
C TYR A 240 3.82 4.24 4.72
N GLY A 241 4.39 3.52 3.76
CA GLY A 241 4.37 3.87 2.35
C GLY A 241 3.22 3.24 1.58
N THR A 242 3.10 3.68 0.34
CA THR A 242 2.18 3.11 -0.65
C THR A 242 2.99 2.38 -1.72
N VAL A 243 2.58 1.16 -2.03
CA VAL A 243 3.04 0.38 -3.19
C VAL A 243 1.81 0.10 -4.05
N SER A 244 1.76 0.66 -5.25
CA SER A 244 0.58 0.53 -6.10
C SER A 244 0.91 0.31 -7.57
N HIS A 245 0.12 -0.46 -8.31
CA HIS A 245 0.40 -0.71 -9.74
C HIS A 245 1.77 -1.33 -9.98
N CYS A 246 2.24 -2.15 -9.04
CA CYS A 246 3.58 -2.72 -9.05
C CYS A 246 3.57 -4.24 -9.19
N TYR A 247 4.65 -4.79 -9.73
CA TYR A 247 4.79 -6.25 -9.78
C TYR A 247 6.21 -6.77 -9.66
N SER A 248 6.31 -8.03 -9.27
CA SER A 248 7.57 -8.77 -9.23
C SER A 248 7.45 -10.13 -9.92
N THR A 249 8.49 -10.52 -10.65
CA THR A 249 8.49 -11.81 -11.38
C THR A 249 9.68 -12.70 -11.06
N GLY A 250 10.71 -12.17 -10.39
CA GLY A 250 11.88 -12.95 -10.00
C GLY A 250 11.62 -13.81 -8.76
N GLU A 251 12.40 -14.88 -8.62
CA GLU A 251 12.37 -15.75 -7.44
C GLU A 251 12.74 -14.97 -6.18
N THR A 252 12.02 -15.21 -5.09
CA THR A 252 12.25 -14.55 -3.80
C THR A 252 12.48 -15.60 -2.71
N SER A 253 13.63 -15.52 -2.02
CA SER A 253 13.99 -16.45 -0.96
C SER A 253 14.47 -15.73 0.30
N GLY A 254 14.01 -16.18 1.47
CA GLY A 254 14.57 -15.72 2.74
C GLY A 254 14.25 -16.62 3.93
N VAL A 255 14.39 -16.10 5.16
CA VAL A 255 14.23 -16.93 6.38
C VAL A 255 12.98 -16.55 7.15
N TYR A 256 12.84 -15.29 7.56
CA TYR A 256 11.78 -14.87 8.50
C TYR A 256 10.48 -14.45 7.82
N CYS A 257 10.45 -13.25 7.25
CA CYS A 257 9.29 -12.73 6.52
C CYS A 257 9.61 -12.59 5.05
N VAL A 258 8.97 -13.41 4.22
CA VAL A 258 9.23 -13.47 2.78
C VAL A 258 7.92 -13.27 2.03
N GLY A 259 7.87 -12.26 1.17
CA GLY A 259 6.74 -12.00 0.27
C GLY A 259 7.20 -11.98 -1.17
N GLY A 260 6.48 -12.59 -2.10
CA GLY A 260 6.87 -12.51 -3.50
C GLY A 260 6.90 -11.07 -4.04
N LEU A 261 6.10 -10.16 -3.47
CA LEU A 261 6.16 -8.72 -3.75
C LEU A 261 6.76 -7.91 -2.59
N VAL A 262 6.18 -8.03 -1.39
CA VAL A 262 6.56 -7.24 -0.20
C VAL A 262 6.87 -8.14 0.99
N GLY A 263 8.05 -8.03 1.59
CA GLY A 263 8.38 -8.83 2.77
C GLY A 263 7.47 -8.53 3.97
N ILE A 264 7.43 -7.26 4.39
CA ILE A 264 6.52 -6.76 5.44
C ILE A 264 5.80 -5.51 4.96
N SER A 265 4.47 -5.49 5.06
CA SER A 265 3.67 -4.28 4.99
C SER A 265 3.34 -3.82 6.41
N GLY A 266 3.86 -2.68 6.83
CA GLY A 266 3.73 -2.12 8.19
C GLY A 266 2.42 -1.38 8.43
N GLU A 267 2.28 -0.83 9.63
CA GLU A 267 1.09 -0.07 10.02
C GLU A 267 0.85 1.13 9.09
N ASN A 268 -0.37 1.25 8.57
CA ASN A 268 -0.80 2.35 7.68
C ASN A 268 -0.19 2.28 6.28
N SER A 269 0.51 1.21 5.96
CA SER A 269 0.95 0.94 4.61
C SER A 269 -0.24 0.58 3.72
N ASN A 270 -0.09 0.82 2.42
CA ASN A 270 -1.02 0.37 1.38
C ASN A 270 -0.27 -0.45 0.33
N VAL A 271 -0.80 -1.63 0.01
CA VAL A 271 -0.40 -2.44 -1.14
C VAL A 271 -1.63 -2.71 -1.99
N SER A 272 -1.73 -2.05 -3.14
CA SER A 272 -2.95 -2.10 -3.94
C SER A 272 -2.68 -2.22 -5.44
N LYS A 273 -3.46 -3.04 -6.15
CA LYS A 273 -3.30 -3.23 -7.61
C LYS A 273 -1.90 -3.74 -7.95
N CYS A 274 -1.43 -4.71 -7.18
CA CYS A 274 -0.10 -5.27 -7.35
C CYS A 274 -0.14 -6.78 -7.53
N TYR A 275 0.91 -7.35 -8.12
CA TYR A 275 0.98 -8.80 -8.25
C TYR A 275 2.40 -9.37 -8.23
N SER A 276 2.50 -10.66 -7.92
CA SER A 276 3.75 -11.41 -7.95
C SER A 276 3.58 -12.73 -8.71
N THR A 277 4.58 -13.09 -9.51
CA THR A 277 4.55 -14.34 -10.30
C THR A 277 5.75 -15.25 -10.04
N GLY A 278 6.79 -14.76 -9.36
CA GLY A 278 7.97 -15.55 -9.03
C GLY A 278 7.71 -16.52 -7.88
N GLU A 279 8.42 -17.65 -7.87
CA GLU A 279 8.40 -18.59 -6.75
C GLU A 279 8.88 -17.88 -5.47
N THR A 280 8.19 -18.15 -4.36
CA THR A 280 8.51 -17.56 -3.06
C THR A 280 8.81 -18.65 -2.04
N SER A 281 10.01 -18.60 -1.44
CA SER A 281 10.49 -19.62 -0.51
C SER A 281 10.98 -19.03 0.82
N GLY A 282 10.61 -19.62 1.96
CA GLY A 282 11.21 -19.26 3.25
C GLY A 282 10.88 -20.19 4.42
N ASP A 283 11.32 -19.84 5.64
CA ASP A 283 11.23 -20.75 6.80
C ASP A 283 10.07 -20.42 7.75
N HIS A 284 9.75 -19.15 8.03
CA HIS A 284 8.83 -18.80 9.14
C HIS A 284 7.49 -18.18 8.75
N VAL A 285 7.47 -17.16 7.90
CA VAL A 285 6.26 -16.47 7.45
C VAL A 285 6.44 -16.18 5.97
N VAL A 286 5.64 -16.85 5.14
CA VAL A 286 5.84 -16.84 3.69
C VAL A 286 4.51 -16.57 3.00
N GLY A 287 4.44 -15.51 2.20
CA GLY A 287 3.28 -15.20 1.39
C GLY A 287 3.66 -15.03 -0.07
N GLY A 288 2.86 -15.53 -1.00
CA GLY A 288 3.16 -15.35 -2.42
C GLY A 288 3.17 -13.87 -2.84
N LEU A 289 2.40 -13.00 -2.19
CA LEU A 289 2.45 -11.54 -2.37
C LEU A 289 3.14 -10.85 -1.19
N ILE A 290 2.65 -11.06 0.04
CA ILE A 290 3.13 -10.38 1.24
C ILE A 290 3.49 -11.39 2.33
N GLY A 291 4.69 -11.30 2.91
CA GLY A 291 5.03 -12.13 4.06
C GLY A 291 4.15 -11.81 5.27
N ARG A 292 4.32 -10.62 5.85
CA ARG A 292 3.50 -10.13 6.97
C ARG A 292 2.77 -8.84 6.64
N ASN A 293 1.48 -8.78 6.94
CA ASN A 293 0.64 -7.61 6.70
C ASN A 293 0.12 -6.97 8.01
N LEU A 294 0.40 -5.67 8.16
CA LEU A 294 -0.12 -4.74 9.17
C LEU A 294 -0.83 -3.53 8.51
N GLY A 295 -1.07 -3.58 7.20
CA GLY A 295 -1.65 -2.51 6.39
C GLY A 295 -2.82 -2.97 5.53
N ILE A 296 -3.19 -2.15 4.54
CA ILE A 296 -4.28 -2.48 3.61
C ILE A 296 -3.72 -3.23 2.41
N VAL A 297 -4.38 -4.32 2.02
CA VAL A 297 -4.10 -5.08 0.80
C VAL A 297 -5.37 -5.15 -0.04
N SER A 298 -5.34 -4.61 -1.26
CA SER A 298 -6.55 -4.59 -2.08
C SER A 298 -6.29 -4.74 -3.57
N SER A 299 -7.11 -5.53 -4.26
CA SER A 299 -6.99 -5.72 -5.71
C SER A 299 -5.62 -6.27 -6.10
N CYS A 300 -5.13 -7.27 -5.36
CA CYS A 300 -3.81 -7.85 -5.58
C CYS A 300 -3.87 -9.35 -5.83
N TYR A 301 -2.88 -9.90 -6.51
CA TYR A 301 -2.82 -11.35 -6.71
C TYR A 301 -1.41 -11.93 -6.76
N SER A 302 -1.30 -13.23 -6.50
CA SER A 302 -0.07 -13.99 -6.63
C SER A 302 -0.28 -15.26 -7.45
N THR A 303 0.69 -15.58 -8.31
CA THR A 303 0.62 -16.79 -9.15
C THR A 303 1.83 -17.71 -9.01
N GLY A 304 2.89 -17.26 -8.34
CA GLY A 304 4.06 -18.09 -8.09
C GLY A 304 3.80 -19.08 -6.96
N ASP A 305 4.44 -20.26 -7.05
CA ASP A 305 4.37 -21.27 -6.00
C ASP A 305 5.00 -20.75 -4.70
N VAL A 306 4.46 -21.19 -3.56
CA VAL A 306 4.86 -20.73 -2.24
C VAL A 306 5.31 -21.91 -1.38
N ASN A 307 6.57 -21.89 -0.96
CA ASN A 307 7.19 -22.93 -0.15
C ASN A 307 7.62 -22.35 1.21
N GLY A 308 7.04 -22.81 2.31
CA GLY A 308 7.26 -22.23 3.64
C GLY A 308 7.40 -23.23 4.78
N GLY A 309 8.10 -22.89 5.86
CA GLY A 309 8.12 -23.73 7.07
C GLY A 309 6.91 -23.49 8.01
N GLY A 310 6.45 -22.25 8.14
CA GLY A 310 5.28 -21.87 8.93
C GLY A 310 4.55 -20.65 8.35
N TYR A 311 3.30 -20.43 8.77
CA TYR A 311 2.44 -19.31 8.35
C TYR A 311 2.55 -19.03 6.85
N VAL A 312 2.12 -20.03 6.07
CA VAL A 312 2.34 -20.07 4.62
C VAL A 312 1.02 -19.78 3.94
N GLY A 313 0.96 -18.68 3.20
CA GLY A 313 -0.21 -18.28 2.44
C GLY A 313 0.09 -18.12 0.96
N GLY A 314 -0.81 -18.55 0.08
CA GLY A 314 -0.65 -18.28 -1.35
C GLY A 314 -0.56 -16.78 -1.66
N LEU A 315 -1.27 -15.93 -0.92
CA LEU A 315 -1.21 -14.47 -1.03
C LEU A 315 -0.47 -13.83 0.15
N VAL A 316 -0.89 -14.08 1.39
CA VAL A 316 -0.34 -13.45 2.60
C VAL A 316 0.07 -14.50 3.63
N GLY A 317 1.30 -14.45 4.15
CA GLY A 317 1.72 -15.39 5.21
C GLY A 317 0.96 -15.16 6.52
N GLU A 318 1.05 -13.95 7.05
CA GLU A 318 0.44 -13.55 8.33
C GLU A 318 -0.26 -12.18 8.20
N ASN A 319 -1.52 -12.11 8.62
CA ASN A 319 -2.36 -10.91 8.57
C ASN A 319 -2.78 -10.50 10.00
N PHE A 320 -2.46 -9.27 10.43
CA PHE A 320 -2.66 -8.80 11.82
C PHE A 320 -4.03 -8.18 12.11
N GLU A 321 -4.32 -7.90 13.38
CA GLU A 321 -5.50 -7.15 13.81
C GLU A 321 -5.62 -5.76 13.15
N TYR A 322 -6.87 -5.32 12.96
CA TYR A 322 -7.23 -4.01 12.38
C TYR A 322 -6.75 -3.75 10.95
N VAL A 323 -6.47 -4.82 10.20
CA VAL A 323 -6.09 -4.74 8.79
C VAL A 323 -7.18 -5.31 7.88
N TYR A 324 -7.03 -5.05 6.57
CA TYR A 324 -8.02 -5.37 5.58
C TYR A 324 -7.38 -5.95 4.32
N ILE A 325 -7.75 -7.19 3.96
CA ILE A 325 -7.45 -7.82 2.66
C ILE A 325 -8.74 -7.88 1.87
N SER A 326 -8.76 -7.32 0.66
CA SER A 326 -9.97 -7.34 -0.17
C SER A 326 -9.73 -7.47 -1.66
N ASN A 327 -10.64 -8.15 -2.34
CA ASN A 327 -10.58 -8.31 -3.79
C ASN A 327 -9.23 -8.90 -4.24
N CYS A 328 -8.78 -9.97 -3.61
CA CYS A 328 -7.47 -10.55 -3.89
C CYS A 328 -7.57 -12.04 -4.22
N TYR A 329 -6.58 -12.56 -4.93
CA TYR A 329 -6.56 -13.99 -5.21
C TYR A 329 -5.15 -14.60 -5.32
N SER A 330 -5.06 -15.90 -5.14
CA SER A 330 -3.83 -16.68 -5.31
C SER A 330 -4.06 -17.90 -6.20
N THR A 331 -3.10 -18.19 -7.07
CA THR A 331 -3.18 -19.32 -8.01
C THR A 331 -2.01 -20.30 -7.95
N GLY A 332 -0.91 -19.93 -7.31
CA GLY A 332 0.25 -20.82 -7.14
C GLY A 332 -0.01 -21.89 -6.10
N ASP A 333 0.68 -23.03 -6.23
CA ASP A 333 0.59 -24.12 -5.25
C ASP A 333 1.27 -23.69 -3.95
N VAL A 334 0.72 -24.13 -2.81
CA VAL A 334 1.19 -23.73 -1.48
C VAL A 334 1.63 -24.96 -0.70
N SER A 335 2.91 -25.03 -0.37
CA SER A 335 3.47 -26.10 0.45
C SER A 335 4.05 -25.56 1.76
N GLY A 336 3.71 -26.17 2.90
CA GLY A 336 4.40 -25.81 4.14
C GLY A 336 4.21 -26.70 5.36
N GLY A 337 4.81 -26.30 6.48
CA GLY A 337 4.78 -27.08 7.72
C GLY A 337 3.51 -26.86 8.54
N HIS A 338 3.28 -25.62 9.00
CA HIS A 338 2.22 -25.26 9.95
C HIS A 338 1.47 -24.00 9.50
N CYS A 339 0.15 -23.94 9.70
CA CYS A 339 -0.72 -22.84 9.23
C CYS A 339 -0.54 -22.59 7.74
N VAL A 340 -1.00 -23.55 6.92
CA VAL A 340 -0.87 -23.51 5.47
C VAL A 340 -2.23 -23.21 4.84
N GLY A 341 -2.37 -22.04 4.25
CA GLY A 341 -3.59 -21.59 3.59
C GLY A 341 -3.37 -21.32 2.11
N GLY A 342 -4.31 -21.73 1.26
CA GLY A 342 -4.23 -21.39 -0.16
C GLY A 342 -4.24 -19.88 -0.43
N LEU A 343 -4.81 -19.07 0.47
CA LEU A 343 -4.81 -17.60 0.42
C LEU A 343 -3.98 -16.98 1.55
N VAL A 344 -4.33 -17.25 2.82
CA VAL A 344 -3.63 -16.67 3.99
C VAL A 344 -3.15 -17.75 4.95
N GLY A 345 -1.91 -17.70 5.40
CA GLY A 345 -1.39 -18.65 6.40
C GLY A 345 -2.10 -18.51 7.74
N ALA A 346 -2.03 -17.32 8.35
CA ALA A 346 -2.78 -16.96 9.55
C ALA A 346 -3.46 -15.59 9.43
N ASN A 347 -4.73 -15.51 9.84
CA ASN A 347 -5.54 -14.30 9.78
C ASN A 347 -6.04 -13.85 11.15
N ASP A 348 -5.71 -12.62 11.53
CA ASP A 348 -6.26 -11.88 12.69
C ASP A 348 -6.94 -10.57 12.26
N GLY A 349 -7.13 -10.39 10.94
CA GLY A 349 -7.79 -9.22 10.36
C GLY A 349 -9.05 -9.57 9.58
N THR A 350 -9.51 -8.63 8.75
CA THR A 350 -10.66 -8.86 7.87
C THR A 350 -10.20 -9.29 6.48
N VAL A 351 -10.79 -10.37 5.96
CA VAL A 351 -10.59 -10.84 4.58
C VAL A 351 -11.93 -10.91 3.84
N LEU A 352 -12.03 -10.25 2.70
CA LEU A 352 -13.29 -10.06 1.98
C LEU A 352 -13.14 -10.20 0.46
N ASN A 353 -14.06 -10.93 -0.17
CA ASN A 353 -14.10 -11.07 -1.63
C ASN A 353 -12.78 -11.59 -2.20
N CYS A 354 -12.28 -12.70 -1.66
CA CYS A 354 -11.02 -13.27 -2.09
C CYS A 354 -11.17 -14.73 -2.51
N TYR A 355 -10.25 -15.24 -3.33
CA TYR A 355 -10.26 -16.65 -3.67
C TYR A 355 -8.87 -17.28 -3.85
N SER A 356 -8.78 -18.60 -3.70
CA SER A 356 -7.56 -19.37 -3.98
C SER A 356 -7.86 -20.57 -4.88
N ILE A 357 -6.92 -20.93 -5.76
CA ILE A 357 -7.10 -22.09 -6.65
C ILE A 357 -5.91 -23.05 -6.68
N GLY A 358 -4.76 -22.70 -6.12
CA GLY A 358 -3.60 -23.59 -6.06
C GLY A 358 -3.83 -24.78 -5.13
N ASP A 359 -3.11 -25.88 -5.37
CA ASP A 359 -3.11 -27.04 -4.48
C ASP A 359 -2.41 -26.69 -3.17
N VAL A 360 -2.99 -27.12 -2.03
CA VAL A 360 -2.45 -26.82 -0.70
C VAL A 360 -1.95 -28.10 -0.03
N ASN A 361 -0.66 -28.13 0.28
CA ASN A 361 0.02 -29.24 0.94
C ASN A 361 0.62 -28.79 2.27
N GLY A 362 0.13 -29.31 3.39
CA GLY A 362 0.67 -28.97 4.70
C GLY A 362 0.58 -30.09 5.74
N LEU A 363 1.25 -29.89 6.89
CA LEU A 363 1.28 -30.89 7.97
C LEU A 363 0.29 -30.57 9.10
N GLU A 364 0.06 -29.29 9.41
CA GLU A 364 -0.81 -28.84 10.51
C GLU A 364 -1.56 -27.55 10.16
N ALA A 365 -2.83 -27.46 10.56
CA ALA A 365 -3.74 -26.34 10.28
C ALA A 365 -3.73 -25.96 8.79
N VAL A 366 -4.24 -26.87 7.96
CA VAL A 366 -4.23 -26.75 6.50
C VAL A 366 -5.65 -26.45 6.00
N GLY A 367 -5.82 -25.38 5.23
CA GLY A 367 -7.11 -25.05 4.63
C GLY A 367 -6.99 -24.49 3.22
N GLY A 368 -8.05 -24.67 2.43
CA GLY A 368 -8.07 -24.22 1.04
C GLY A 368 -7.94 -22.70 0.92
N LEU A 369 -8.46 -21.94 1.89
CA LEU A 369 -8.29 -20.49 2.00
C LEU A 369 -7.29 -20.14 3.11
N MET A 370 -7.58 -20.54 4.34
CA MET A 370 -6.79 -20.15 5.50
C MET A 370 -6.17 -21.34 6.21
N GLY A 371 -4.92 -21.21 6.65
CA GLY A 371 -4.36 -22.14 7.61
C GLY A 371 -5.02 -21.97 8.97
N TYR A 372 -5.01 -20.74 9.49
CA TYR A 372 -5.56 -20.38 10.79
C TYR A 372 -6.33 -19.05 10.75
N ASN A 373 -7.45 -18.96 11.47
CA ASN A 373 -8.30 -17.76 11.51
C ASN A 373 -8.74 -17.37 12.93
N PHE A 374 -8.55 -16.09 13.26
CA PHE A 374 -8.91 -15.43 14.51
C PHE A 374 -9.98 -14.34 14.37
N ASP A 375 -10.13 -13.76 13.17
CA ASP A 375 -11.10 -12.69 12.92
C ASP A 375 -11.97 -13.00 11.68
N SER A 376 -12.37 -11.98 10.93
CA SER A 376 -13.53 -12.05 10.06
C SER A 376 -13.15 -12.41 8.63
N VAL A 377 -13.76 -13.48 8.11
CA VAL A 377 -13.62 -13.89 6.71
C VAL A 377 -14.99 -13.92 6.06
N SER A 378 -15.13 -13.25 4.91
CA SER A 378 -16.42 -13.16 4.23
C SER A 378 -16.33 -13.20 2.71
N ASN A 379 -17.30 -13.86 2.08
CA ASN A 379 -17.43 -13.98 0.62
C ASN A 379 -16.15 -14.49 -0.05
N CYS A 380 -15.55 -15.53 0.51
CA CYS A 380 -14.28 -16.09 0.02
C CYS A 380 -14.45 -17.54 -0.43
N PHE A 381 -13.79 -17.90 -1.53
CA PHE A 381 -13.98 -19.20 -2.18
C PHE A 381 -12.66 -19.88 -2.55
N TRP A 382 -12.64 -21.21 -2.59
CA TRP A 382 -11.48 -21.96 -3.07
C TRP A 382 -11.88 -23.09 -4.01
N ASP A 383 -11.01 -23.46 -4.94
CA ASP A 383 -11.27 -24.54 -5.88
C ASP A 383 -11.01 -25.92 -5.25
N THR A 384 -12.04 -26.75 -5.16
CA THR A 384 -11.94 -28.09 -4.56
C THR A 384 -11.35 -29.13 -5.50
N ASP A 385 -11.43 -28.92 -6.81
CA ASP A 385 -10.97 -29.90 -7.80
C ASP A 385 -9.44 -29.83 -7.99
N THR A 386 -8.82 -28.75 -7.53
CA THR A 386 -7.36 -28.55 -7.58
C THR A 386 -6.60 -29.18 -6.41
N GLN A 387 -7.30 -29.58 -5.33
CA GLN A 387 -6.67 -30.07 -4.11
C GLN A 387 -6.24 -31.55 -4.20
N THR A 388 -5.08 -31.80 -4.80
CA THR A 388 -4.55 -33.16 -4.96
C THR A 388 -4.02 -33.77 -3.67
N HIS A 389 -3.72 -32.93 -2.66
CA HIS A 389 -3.30 -33.36 -1.33
C HIS A 389 -4.46 -33.55 -0.33
N GLY A 390 -5.71 -33.49 -0.80
CA GLY A 390 -6.88 -33.92 -0.04
C GLY A 390 -7.38 -32.91 1.00
N VAL A 391 -7.13 -31.62 0.79
CA VAL A 391 -7.72 -30.55 1.61
C VAL A 391 -9.23 -30.48 1.37
N THR A 392 -10.01 -30.55 2.46
CA THR A 392 -11.49 -30.57 2.40
C THR A 392 -12.15 -29.39 3.11
N GLU A 393 -11.38 -28.61 3.86
CA GLU A 393 -11.89 -27.50 4.68
C GLU A 393 -11.38 -26.16 4.16
N SER A 394 -12.20 -25.12 4.24
CA SER A 394 -11.79 -23.76 3.90
C SER A 394 -10.73 -23.21 4.84
N ILE A 395 -10.81 -23.58 6.12
CA ILE A 395 -9.99 -23.06 7.19
C ILE A 395 -9.47 -24.25 8.00
N GLY A 396 -8.15 -24.38 8.14
CA GLY A 396 -7.53 -25.49 8.87
C GLY A 396 -7.82 -25.48 10.37
N LEU A 397 -7.78 -24.29 10.99
CA LEU A 397 -8.16 -24.07 12.38
C LEU A 397 -8.90 -22.72 12.50
N ASN A 398 -9.95 -22.64 13.30
CA ASN A 398 -10.72 -21.40 13.51
C ASN A 398 -10.98 -21.17 14.99
N GLU A 399 -10.38 -20.13 15.58
CA GLU A 399 -10.56 -19.74 16.98
C GLU A 399 -11.13 -18.32 17.02
N GLU A 400 -12.38 -18.16 17.45
CA GLU A 400 -13.05 -16.85 17.63
C GLU A 400 -13.42 -16.05 16.36
N GLY A 401 -12.91 -16.42 15.18
CA GLY A 401 -13.20 -15.73 13.92
C GLY A 401 -14.63 -15.89 13.38
N SER A 402 -15.20 -14.80 12.85
CA SER A 402 -16.52 -14.80 12.19
C SER A 402 -16.39 -15.24 10.74
N ILE A 403 -17.19 -16.22 10.32
CA ILE A 403 -17.16 -16.77 8.96
C ILE A 403 -18.53 -16.55 8.32
N THR A 404 -18.57 -15.87 7.17
CA THR A 404 -19.82 -15.59 6.43
C THR A 404 -19.61 -15.85 4.94
N ASN A 405 -20.37 -16.75 4.31
CA ASN A 405 -20.24 -17.07 2.88
C ASN A 405 -18.81 -17.50 2.48
N VAL A 406 -18.24 -18.47 3.21
CA VAL A 406 -16.92 -19.02 2.93
C VAL A 406 -17.05 -20.50 2.61
N SER A 407 -16.64 -20.92 1.42
CA SER A 407 -16.83 -22.31 0.97
C SER A 407 -15.87 -22.73 -0.14
N GLY A 408 -15.54 -24.02 -0.17
CA GLY A 408 -14.92 -24.66 -1.33
C GLY A 408 -15.95 -24.94 -2.41
N LEU A 409 -15.60 -24.70 -3.67
CA LEU A 409 -16.46 -24.88 -4.83
C LEU A 409 -15.70 -25.66 -5.93
N PRO A 410 -16.37 -26.54 -6.70
CA PRO A 410 -15.75 -27.18 -7.87
C PRO A 410 -15.34 -26.15 -8.93
N THR A 411 -14.35 -26.49 -9.76
CA THR A 411 -13.82 -25.61 -10.81
C THR A 411 -14.92 -25.00 -11.67
N ALA A 412 -15.91 -25.81 -12.07
CA ALA A 412 -17.01 -25.33 -12.91
C ALA A 412 -17.83 -24.19 -12.26
N GLN A 413 -18.00 -24.22 -10.94
CA GLN A 413 -18.69 -23.15 -10.20
C GLN A 413 -17.78 -21.93 -10.02
N MET A 414 -16.49 -22.16 -9.73
CA MET A 414 -15.48 -21.10 -9.65
C MET A 414 -15.25 -20.36 -10.98
N GLN A 415 -15.66 -20.95 -12.10
CA GLN A 415 -15.60 -20.34 -13.44
C GLN A 415 -16.96 -19.79 -13.91
N THR A 416 -17.94 -19.67 -13.01
CA THR A 416 -19.28 -19.14 -13.31
C THR A 416 -19.47 -17.80 -12.62
N GLU A 417 -19.73 -16.74 -13.38
CA GLU A 417 -19.90 -15.36 -12.87
C GLU A 417 -20.96 -15.24 -11.77
N ASN A 418 -22.15 -15.83 -11.99
CA ASN A 418 -23.25 -15.77 -11.02
C ASN A 418 -22.90 -16.34 -9.64
N THR A 419 -21.93 -17.26 -9.58
CA THR A 419 -21.42 -17.78 -8.31
C THR A 419 -20.92 -16.67 -7.41
N PHE A 420 -20.35 -15.60 -7.97
CA PHE A 420 -19.75 -14.49 -7.23
C PHE A 420 -20.69 -13.29 -7.11
N THR A 421 -21.43 -12.95 -8.17
CA THR A 421 -22.37 -11.82 -8.14
C THR A 421 -23.50 -12.04 -7.13
N ASP A 422 -23.91 -13.29 -6.90
CA ASP A 422 -24.90 -13.67 -5.88
C ASP A 422 -24.43 -13.35 -4.44
N PHE A 423 -23.12 -13.17 -4.23
CA PHE A 423 -22.51 -12.74 -2.96
C PHE A 423 -21.97 -11.31 -2.99
N GLY A 424 -22.36 -10.52 -3.99
CA GLY A 424 -22.06 -9.10 -4.05
C GLY A 424 -20.69 -8.74 -4.62
N TRP A 425 -20.08 -9.63 -5.41
CA TRP A 425 -18.89 -9.26 -6.17
C TRP A 425 -19.30 -8.42 -7.38
N ASP A 426 -18.65 -7.27 -7.50
CA ASP A 426 -18.93 -6.22 -8.49
C ASP A 426 -18.17 -6.53 -9.79
N PHE A 427 -18.90 -7.08 -10.76
CA PHE A 427 -18.37 -7.47 -12.08
C PHE A 427 -18.60 -6.39 -13.12
N ILE A 428 -17.78 -6.42 -14.16
CA ILE A 428 -17.95 -5.48 -15.27
C ILE A 428 -19.35 -5.58 -15.90
N ASP A 429 -19.96 -4.43 -16.21
CA ASP A 429 -21.32 -4.33 -16.76
C ASP A 429 -22.45 -4.94 -15.88
N GLU A 430 -22.18 -5.15 -14.58
CA GLU A 430 -23.13 -5.56 -13.55
C GLU A 430 -23.38 -4.38 -12.60
N TYR A 431 -24.64 -3.98 -12.38
CA TYR A 431 -24.97 -2.74 -11.64
C TYR A 431 -25.84 -2.96 -10.39
N ALA A 432 -26.28 -4.19 -10.12
CA ALA A 432 -27.18 -4.45 -9.00
C ALA A 432 -26.45 -4.43 -7.66
N ASN A 433 -25.18 -4.85 -7.63
CA ASN A 433 -24.41 -5.00 -6.41
C ASN A 433 -23.26 -3.97 -6.22
N GLY A 434 -23.11 -3.06 -7.18
CA GLY A 434 -22.10 -2.00 -7.17
C GLY A 434 -21.95 -1.37 -8.55
N THR A 435 -21.01 -0.43 -8.68
CA THR A 435 -20.62 0.18 -9.98
C THR A 435 -19.11 0.42 -10.03
N SER A 436 -18.35 -0.37 -9.27
CA SER A 436 -16.90 -0.28 -9.13
C SER A 436 -16.19 -1.11 -10.20
N GLU A 437 -16.89 -2.03 -10.85
CA GLU A 437 -16.40 -2.79 -12.00
C GLU A 437 -15.12 -3.56 -11.64
N THR A 438 -15.05 -4.18 -10.46
CA THR A 438 -13.80 -4.71 -9.86
C THR A 438 -13.32 -6.00 -10.52
N TRP A 439 -14.26 -6.87 -10.89
CA TRP A 439 -14.00 -8.21 -11.39
C TRP A 439 -14.46 -8.37 -12.84
N GLN A 440 -13.85 -9.29 -13.58
CA GLN A 440 -14.37 -9.72 -14.87
C GLN A 440 -14.12 -11.20 -15.09
N MET A 441 -14.94 -11.83 -15.93
CA MET A 441 -14.65 -13.17 -16.43
C MET A 441 -13.76 -13.09 -17.69
N PRO A 442 -12.71 -13.91 -17.82
CA PRO A 442 -11.90 -13.97 -19.04
C PRO A 442 -12.73 -14.41 -20.25
N ALA A 443 -12.56 -13.77 -21.41
CA ALA A 443 -13.30 -14.10 -22.64
C ALA A 443 -13.12 -15.56 -23.12
N GLY A 444 -12.01 -16.21 -22.75
CA GLY A 444 -11.72 -17.62 -23.06
C GLY A 444 -12.27 -18.63 -22.05
N GLY A 445 -12.99 -18.17 -21.02
CA GLY A 445 -13.29 -18.96 -19.83
C GLY A 445 -12.10 -18.98 -18.86
N GLY A 446 -12.37 -19.41 -17.63
CA GLY A 446 -11.40 -19.38 -16.54
C GLY A 446 -12.02 -18.77 -15.28
N TYR A 447 -11.18 -18.46 -14.31
CA TYR A 447 -11.57 -17.87 -13.03
C TYR A 447 -11.75 -16.34 -13.16
N PRO A 448 -12.52 -15.69 -12.27
CA PRO A 448 -12.59 -14.24 -12.21
C PRO A 448 -11.22 -13.59 -12.12
N ILE A 449 -10.98 -12.53 -12.87
CA ILE A 449 -9.74 -11.75 -12.81
C ILE A 449 -10.05 -10.32 -12.43
N LEU A 450 -9.08 -9.63 -11.86
CA LEU A 450 -9.21 -8.21 -11.50
C LEU A 450 -9.23 -7.37 -12.77
N SER A 451 -10.33 -6.68 -13.00
CA SER A 451 -10.55 -5.94 -14.25
C SER A 451 -9.49 -4.87 -14.49
N PHE A 452 -8.99 -4.28 -13.41
CA PHE A 452 -7.97 -3.25 -13.39
C PHE A 452 -6.74 -3.54 -14.28
N PHE A 453 -6.34 -4.81 -14.42
CA PHE A 453 -5.18 -5.20 -15.22
C PHE A 453 -5.48 -5.46 -16.70
N HIS A 454 -6.75 -5.37 -17.11
CA HIS A 454 -7.20 -5.90 -18.40
C HIS A 454 -8.07 -4.94 -19.20
N ILE A 455 -8.57 -3.87 -18.59
CA ILE A 455 -9.36 -2.85 -19.27
C ILE A 455 -8.85 -1.45 -18.93
N ASP A 456 -9.08 -0.53 -19.86
CA ASP A 456 -9.02 0.90 -19.55
C ASP A 456 -10.16 1.26 -18.60
N ILE A 457 -9.98 2.34 -17.83
CA ILE A 457 -10.98 2.83 -16.88
C ILE A 457 -12.31 3.06 -17.62
N PRO A 458 -13.41 2.36 -17.25
CA PRO A 458 -14.66 2.41 -18.01
C PRO A 458 -15.27 3.81 -18.08
N TYR A 459 -15.19 4.55 -16.98
CA TYR A 459 -15.68 5.91 -16.85
C TYR A 459 -14.56 6.82 -16.29
N PRO A 460 -13.62 7.29 -17.14
CA PRO A 460 -12.54 8.15 -16.69
C PRO A 460 -13.10 9.44 -16.08
N LEU A 461 -12.67 9.77 -14.86
CA LEU A 461 -13.15 10.96 -14.18
C LEU A 461 -12.54 12.21 -14.81
N ALA A 462 -13.38 13.21 -15.10
CA ALA A 462 -12.90 14.48 -15.60
C ALA A 462 -12.04 15.18 -14.52
N GLY A 463 -10.87 15.69 -14.89
CA GLY A 463 -9.89 16.29 -13.97
C GLY A 463 -8.57 15.53 -13.99
N SER A 464 -7.66 15.91 -13.10
CA SER A 464 -6.38 15.22 -12.91
C SER A 464 -6.13 14.86 -11.43
N GLY A 465 -7.15 15.01 -10.58
CA GLY A 465 -7.04 14.75 -9.15
C GLY A 465 -6.16 15.74 -8.38
N THR A 466 -5.79 16.89 -8.96
CA THR A 466 -5.04 17.93 -8.25
C THR A 466 -5.98 18.94 -7.61
N GLU A 467 -5.48 19.78 -6.70
CA GLU A 467 -6.29 20.83 -6.07
C GLU A 467 -6.94 21.78 -7.10
N GLU A 468 -6.19 22.16 -8.15
CA GLU A 468 -6.68 23.05 -9.21
C GLU A 468 -7.64 22.35 -10.19
N LYS A 469 -7.50 21.04 -10.35
CA LYS A 469 -8.26 20.21 -11.29
C LYS A 469 -8.71 18.91 -10.61
N PRO A 470 -9.64 19.00 -9.64
CA PRO A 470 -10.13 17.83 -8.94
C PRO A 470 -10.85 16.89 -9.90
N TYR A 471 -10.87 15.60 -9.57
CA TYR A 471 -11.76 14.64 -10.22
C TYR A 471 -13.21 15.01 -9.94
N ILE A 472 -14.01 15.05 -11.00
CA ILE A 472 -15.42 15.42 -10.92
C ILE A 472 -16.29 14.17 -10.84
N VAL A 473 -17.22 14.18 -9.87
CA VAL A 473 -18.22 13.13 -9.70
C VAL A 473 -19.62 13.76 -9.75
N SER A 474 -20.51 13.16 -10.53
CA SER A 474 -21.83 13.71 -10.83
C SER A 474 -22.94 12.65 -10.93
N ASP A 475 -22.58 11.37 -10.97
CA ASP A 475 -23.52 10.24 -10.96
C ASP A 475 -22.96 9.02 -10.20
N ALA A 476 -23.76 7.94 -10.13
CA ALA A 476 -23.44 6.73 -9.39
C ALA A 476 -22.26 5.95 -9.97
N ASN A 477 -22.13 5.88 -11.30
CA ASN A 477 -21.04 5.17 -11.95
C ASN A 477 -19.71 5.86 -11.67
N GLU A 478 -19.67 7.20 -11.82
CA GLU A 478 -18.50 8.01 -11.46
C GLU A 478 -18.14 7.88 -9.96
N LEU A 479 -19.13 7.69 -9.09
CA LEU A 479 -18.89 7.45 -7.66
C LEU A 479 -18.24 6.09 -7.40
N GLY A 480 -18.69 5.02 -8.06
CA GLY A 480 -18.07 3.69 -7.94
C GLY A 480 -16.65 3.64 -8.50
N MET A 481 -16.36 4.46 -9.52
CA MET A 481 -15.00 4.59 -10.06
C MET A 481 -14.00 5.14 -9.06
N LEU A 482 -14.40 5.74 -7.95
CA LEU A 482 -13.46 6.24 -6.94
C LEU A 482 -12.57 5.14 -6.33
N SER A 483 -13.03 3.89 -6.35
CA SER A 483 -12.20 2.72 -6.02
C SER A 483 -10.95 2.58 -6.91
N TRP A 484 -10.95 3.20 -8.09
CA TRP A 484 -9.82 3.25 -9.01
C TRP A 484 -8.86 4.42 -8.72
N TYR A 485 -9.26 5.42 -7.93
CA TYR A 485 -8.53 6.69 -7.71
C TYR A 485 -8.27 6.98 -6.22
N THR A 486 -7.79 6.01 -5.45
CA THR A 486 -7.89 6.04 -3.97
C THR A 486 -6.79 6.82 -3.24
N ASP A 487 -5.69 7.17 -3.90
CA ASP A 487 -4.51 7.73 -3.24
C ASP A 487 -4.26 9.21 -3.56
N GLY A 488 -4.31 10.04 -2.51
CA GLY A 488 -3.86 11.44 -2.51
C GLY A 488 -4.60 12.42 -3.43
N CYS A 489 -5.65 12.00 -4.12
CA CYS A 489 -6.33 12.84 -5.12
C CYS A 489 -7.36 13.80 -4.50
N HIS A 490 -7.63 14.90 -5.21
CA HIS A 490 -8.74 15.80 -4.93
C HIS A 490 -9.95 15.42 -5.78
N ILE A 491 -11.10 15.26 -5.12
CA ILE A 491 -12.39 14.89 -5.72
C ILE A 491 -13.43 15.93 -5.35
N LYS A 492 -14.32 16.25 -6.29
CA LYS A 492 -15.42 17.18 -6.09
C LYS A 492 -16.71 16.68 -6.71
N MET A 493 -17.77 16.65 -5.90
CA MET A 493 -19.13 16.43 -6.39
C MET A 493 -19.69 17.68 -7.07
N THR A 494 -20.43 17.49 -8.16
CA THR A 494 -21.10 18.59 -8.88
C THR A 494 -22.62 18.48 -8.87
N ARG A 495 -23.15 17.33 -8.45
CA ARG A 495 -24.59 17.05 -8.40
C ARG A 495 -24.90 16.10 -7.23
N ASP A 496 -26.16 16.11 -6.81
CA ASP A 496 -26.69 15.07 -5.94
C ASP A 496 -26.69 13.73 -6.69
N ILE A 497 -26.36 12.66 -5.98
CA ILE A 497 -26.28 11.29 -6.53
C ILE A 497 -27.36 10.45 -5.85
N ASP A 498 -28.14 9.71 -6.64
CA ASP A 498 -29.12 8.75 -6.12
C ASP A 498 -28.63 7.32 -6.37
N LEU A 499 -28.52 6.56 -5.28
CA LEU A 499 -28.09 5.15 -5.30
C LEU A 499 -29.29 4.19 -5.16
N SER A 500 -30.51 4.68 -5.41
CA SER A 500 -31.71 3.85 -5.34
C SER A 500 -31.63 2.65 -6.30
N GLY A 501 -31.94 1.47 -5.78
CA GLY A 501 -31.90 0.22 -6.55
C GLY A 501 -30.55 -0.50 -6.57
N ILE A 502 -29.48 0.12 -6.06
CA ILE A 502 -28.16 -0.51 -5.94
C ILE A 502 -27.97 -1.01 -4.50
N ASN A 503 -27.60 -2.28 -4.33
CA ASN A 503 -27.33 -2.87 -3.02
C ASN A 503 -25.86 -3.21 -2.89
N TRP A 504 -25.11 -2.39 -2.17
CA TRP A 504 -23.70 -2.62 -1.94
C TRP A 504 -23.49 -3.66 -0.84
N PHE A 505 -22.47 -4.50 -0.98
CA PHE A 505 -22.07 -5.49 0.03
C PHE A 505 -20.74 -5.15 0.70
N VAL A 506 -20.07 -4.13 0.19
CA VAL A 506 -18.81 -3.57 0.65
C VAL A 506 -18.92 -2.03 0.67
N PRO A 507 -17.96 -1.31 1.25
CA PRO A 507 -17.94 0.14 1.17
C PRO A 507 -17.79 0.60 -0.29
N VAL A 508 -18.49 1.67 -0.68
CA VAL A 508 -18.40 2.23 -2.04
C VAL A 508 -16.96 2.63 -2.38
N VAL A 509 -16.27 3.21 -1.40
CA VAL A 509 -14.85 3.52 -1.47
C VAL A 509 -14.14 2.78 -0.33
N PRO A 510 -13.52 1.61 -0.58
CA PRO A 510 -12.92 0.78 0.46
C PRO A 510 -11.90 1.53 1.33
N ALA A 511 -11.00 2.29 0.70
CA ALA A 511 -10.01 3.11 1.38
C ALA A 511 -9.79 4.43 0.65
N PHE A 512 -9.57 5.51 1.40
CA PHE A 512 -9.34 6.84 0.85
C PHE A 512 -8.33 7.65 1.66
N SER A 513 -7.38 8.29 0.99
CA SER A 513 -6.36 9.17 1.60
C SER A 513 -6.34 10.59 1.03
N GLY A 514 -7.21 10.89 0.06
CA GLY A 514 -7.26 12.18 -0.63
C GLY A 514 -8.19 13.23 0.01
N TYR A 515 -8.61 14.19 -0.80
CA TYR A 515 -9.49 15.28 -0.44
C TYR A 515 -10.84 15.17 -1.17
N PHE A 516 -11.93 14.90 -0.46
CA PHE A 516 -13.29 14.77 -1.01
C PHE A 516 -14.18 15.97 -0.63
N ASP A 517 -14.56 16.78 -1.63
CA ASP A 517 -15.54 17.86 -1.48
C ASP A 517 -16.92 17.41 -1.99
N GLY A 518 -17.86 17.18 -1.07
CA GLY A 518 -19.25 16.97 -1.41
C GLY A 518 -19.92 18.21 -2.01
N ASN A 519 -19.31 19.40 -1.92
CA ASN A 519 -19.81 20.65 -2.49
C ASN A 519 -21.27 20.98 -2.07
N ASN A 520 -21.66 20.55 -0.87
CA ASN A 520 -23.01 20.59 -0.30
C ASN A 520 -24.05 19.75 -1.05
N CYS A 521 -23.62 18.86 -1.94
CA CYS A 521 -24.46 17.85 -2.55
C CYS A 521 -24.78 16.73 -1.55
N ILE A 522 -25.76 15.91 -1.91
CA ILE A 522 -26.16 14.72 -1.14
C ILE A 522 -26.01 13.43 -1.94
N ILE A 523 -25.79 12.33 -1.21
CA ILE A 523 -25.95 10.97 -1.69
C ILE A 523 -27.24 10.41 -1.10
N ASN A 524 -28.17 10.02 -1.98
CA ASN A 524 -29.49 9.54 -1.60
C ASN A 524 -29.56 8.01 -1.62
N SER A 525 -30.38 7.46 -0.73
CA SER A 525 -30.89 6.08 -0.79
C SER A 525 -29.84 4.96 -0.71
N MET A 526 -28.63 5.24 -0.22
CA MET A 526 -27.53 4.27 -0.15
C MET A 526 -27.91 3.02 0.69
N GLN A 527 -27.83 1.84 0.08
CA GLN A 527 -28.03 0.56 0.76
C GLN A 527 -26.71 -0.18 0.82
N ILE A 528 -26.23 -0.46 2.03
CA ILE A 528 -25.04 -1.31 2.24
C ILE A 528 -25.41 -2.42 3.22
N SER A 529 -25.17 -3.68 2.85
CA SER A 529 -25.35 -4.85 3.74
C SER A 529 -24.14 -5.77 3.63
N GLY A 530 -23.29 -5.80 4.65
CA GLY A 530 -22.02 -6.51 4.61
C GLY A 530 -21.49 -6.88 5.99
N SER A 531 -20.19 -7.14 6.09
CA SER A 531 -19.52 -7.46 7.35
C SER A 531 -19.14 -6.20 8.13
N GLY A 532 -17.86 -5.83 8.15
CA GLY A 532 -17.31 -4.69 8.87
C GLY A 532 -16.82 -3.56 7.94
N TYR A 533 -16.34 -2.48 8.54
CA TYR A 533 -15.78 -1.30 7.87
C TYR A 533 -16.76 -0.64 6.89
N LEU A 534 -18.06 -0.61 7.20
CA LEU A 534 -19.07 -0.11 6.27
C LEU A 534 -19.29 1.39 6.41
N GLY A 535 -19.55 2.02 5.26
CA GLY A 535 -19.89 3.42 5.05
C GLY A 535 -19.75 3.75 3.57
N LEU A 536 -19.96 5.00 3.18
CA LEU A 536 -19.51 5.45 1.86
C LEU A 536 -18.01 5.19 1.69
N PHE A 537 -17.24 5.55 2.72
CA PHE A 537 -15.83 5.23 2.86
C PHE A 537 -15.64 4.17 3.92
N GLY A 538 -14.97 3.06 3.58
CA GLY A 538 -14.70 2.02 4.56
C GLY A 538 -13.63 2.44 5.55
N PHE A 539 -12.51 2.93 5.01
CA PHE A 539 -11.34 3.37 5.76
C PHE A 539 -10.88 4.75 5.29
N LEU A 540 -10.92 5.75 6.18
CA LEU A 540 -10.32 7.06 5.94
C LEU A 540 -8.89 7.10 6.53
N ARG A 541 -7.90 7.02 5.63
CA ARG A 541 -6.47 6.92 5.99
C ARG A 541 -5.88 8.25 6.47
N ASP A 542 -4.58 8.25 6.75
CA ASP A 542 -3.86 9.46 7.12
C ASP A 542 -4.02 10.56 6.06
N GLN A 543 -4.18 11.81 6.50
CA GLN A 543 -4.50 12.99 5.70
C GLN A 543 -5.83 13.00 4.92
N GLY A 544 -6.57 11.89 4.86
CA GLY A 544 -7.86 11.84 4.16
C GLY A 544 -8.85 12.88 4.70
N GLN A 545 -9.51 13.61 3.81
CA GLN A 545 -10.48 14.65 4.18
C GLN A 545 -11.80 14.46 3.46
N ILE A 546 -12.90 14.58 4.19
CA ILE A 546 -14.24 14.60 3.63
C ILE A 546 -14.95 15.84 4.15
N ARG A 547 -15.44 16.70 3.25
CA ARG A 547 -16.22 17.88 3.62
C ARG A 547 -17.47 18.12 2.81
N ASN A 548 -18.43 18.85 3.39
CA ASN A 548 -19.62 19.38 2.71
C ASN A 548 -20.50 18.31 2.05
N LEU A 549 -20.77 17.19 2.75
CA LEU A 549 -21.48 16.05 2.18
C LEU A 549 -22.61 15.57 3.08
N GLY A 550 -23.80 15.39 2.49
CA GLY A 550 -24.93 14.76 3.15
C GLY A 550 -25.19 13.34 2.67
N LEU A 551 -25.42 12.41 3.58
CA LEU A 551 -26.03 11.11 3.28
C LEU A 551 -27.50 11.15 3.71
N VAL A 552 -28.43 10.88 2.79
CA VAL A 552 -29.88 11.07 3.02
C VAL A 552 -30.67 9.82 2.63
N GLY A 553 -31.42 9.29 3.60
CA GLY A 553 -32.14 8.03 3.42
C GLY A 553 -31.20 6.84 3.30
N GLY A 554 -31.74 5.68 2.93
CA GLY A 554 -30.93 4.46 2.83
C GLY A 554 -30.72 3.75 4.18
N SER A 555 -30.01 2.62 4.14
CA SER A 555 -29.63 1.88 5.35
C SER A 555 -28.27 1.19 5.19
N ILE A 556 -27.49 1.18 6.27
CA ILE A 556 -26.16 0.54 6.32
C ILE A 556 -26.18 -0.48 7.44
N ARG A 557 -26.02 -1.75 7.08
CA ARG A 557 -26.17 -2.89 7.99
C ARG A 557 -24.94 -3.78 7.94
N GLY A 558 -24.13 -3.71 8.99
CA GLY A 558 -22.98 -4.56 9.18
C GLY A 558 -23.28 -5.74 10.10
N THR A 559 -22.78 -6.92 9.76
CA THR A 559 -22.65 -8.05 10.70
C THR A 559 -21.33 -8.01 11.48
N GLY A 560 -20.44 -7.07 11.18
CA GLY A 560 -19.13 -6.90 11.81
C GLY A 560 -18.97 -5.57 12.56
N ASN A 561 -17.72 -5.12 12.67
CA ASN A 561 -17.31 -3.92 13.42
C ASN A 561 -17.11 -2.71 12.49
N PHE A 562 -16.97 -1.50 13.06
CA PHE A 562 -16.65 -0.25 12.34
C PHE A 562 -17.70 0.15 11.31
N ILE A 563 -18.91 0.47 11.78
CA ILE A 563 -20.04 0.79 10.90
C ILE A 563 -20.41 2.26 11.08
N GLY A 564 -20.29 3.04 10.01
CA GLY A 564 -20.63 4.45 9.96
C GLY A 564 -21.48 4.80 8.75
N GLY A 565 -22.26 5.87 8.84
CA GLY A 565 -22.95 6.42 7.67
C GLY A 565 -21.98 6.78 6.54
N LEU A 566 -20.97 7.59 6.90
CA LEU A 566 -20.01 8.12 5.95
C LEU A 566 -18.67 7.39 6.02
N VAL A 567 -18.17 7.10 7.22
CA VAL A 567 -16.85 6.46 7.42
C VAL A 567 -16.97 5.31 8.41
N GLY A 568 -16.56 4.10 8.01
CA GLY A 568 -16.47 2.96 8.92
C GLY A 568 -15.38 3.18 9.98
N TYR A 569 -14.13 3.24 9.53
CA TYR A 569 -12.95 3.49 10.37
C TYR A 569 -12.19 4.73 9.92
N LYS A 570 -11.99 5.67 10.84
CA LYS A 570 -11.25 6.91 10.60
C LYS A 570 -9.98 6.94 11.45
N GLN A 571 -8.83 6.92 10.78
CA GLN A 571 -7.55 6.84 11.46
C GLN A 571 -7.02 8.20 11.92
N LYS A 572 -6.74 9.14 11.00
CA LYS A 572 -6.14 10.47 11.32
C LYS A 572 -6.74 11.63 10.51
N GLY A 573 -7.61 11.31 9.55
CA GLY A 573 -8.21 12.27 8.63
C GLY A 573 -9.14 13.31 9.26
N PHE A 574 -9.87 14.04 8.42
CA PHE A 574 -10.82 15.07 8.82
C PHE A 574 -12.18 14.83 8.20
N VAL A 575 -13.23 14.87 9.02
CA VAL A 575 -14.62 14.85 8.53
C VAL A 575 -15.29 16.12 9.01
N SER A 576 -15.74 16.98 8.09
CA SER A 576 -16.32 18.27 8.48
C SER A 576 -17.48 18.75 7.63
N HIS A 577 -18.46 19.43 8.24
CA HIS A 577 -19.64 19.92 7.51
C HIS A 577 -20.39 18.79 6.80
N CYS A 578 -20.43 17.61 7.42
CA CYS A 578 -21.07 16.42 6.87
C CYS A 578 -22.22 15.94 7.75
N TYR A 579 -23.17 15.22 7.17
CA TYR A 579 -24.27 14.66 7.93
C TYR A 579 -24.82 13.34 7.38
N SER A 580 -25.51 12.60 8.24
CA SER A 580 -26.15 11.33 7.91
C SER A 580 -27.59 11.24 8.44
N ILE A 581 -28.53 10.93 7.54
CA ILE A 581 -29.96 10.71 7.80
C ILE A 581 -30.31 9.29 7.33
N SER A 582 -29.52 8.32 7.76
CA SER A 582 -29.63 6.91 7.35
C SER A 582 -29.70 6.01 8.57
N ASP A 583 -30.40 4.89 8.44
CA ASP A 583 -30.47 3.89 9.51
C ASP A 583 -29.20 3.05 9.51
N ILE A 584 -28.53 2.98 10.65
CA ILE A 584 -27.23 2.32 10.81
C ILE A 584 -27.37 1.17 11.82
N SER A 585 -26.88 -0.02 11.47
CA SER A 585 -26.76 -1.12 12.42
C SER A 585 -25.46 -1.90 12.29
N GLY A 586 -24.88 -2.34 13.41
CA GLY A 586 -23.62 -3.10 13.44
C GLY A 586 -23.38 -3.87 14.74
N LEU A 587 -22.21 -4.51 14.88
CA LEU A 587 -21.80 -5.14 16.15
C LEU A 587 -21.07 -4.16 17.08
N LYS A 588 -19.80 -3.85 16.79
CA LYS A 588 -18.98 -2.93 17.61
C LYS A 588 -18.59 -1.69 16.81
N TYR A 589 -18.45 -0.56 17.50
CA TYR A 589 -18.02 0.72 16.91
C TYR A 589 -19.00 1.19 15.84
N VAL A 590 -20.22 1.47 16.29
CA VAL A 590 -21.34 1.83 15.41
C VAL A 590 -21.69 3.29 15.63
N GLY A 591 -21.55 4.11 14.60
CA GLY A 591 -21.85 5.54 14.66
C GLY A 591 -22.79 5.98 13.54
N GLY A 592 -23.67 6.94 13.81
CA GLY A 592 -24.56 7.46 12.77
C GLY A 592 -23.82 8.08 11.57
N LEU A 593 -22.60 8.60 11.79
CA LEU A 593 -21.74 9.14 10.74
C LEU A 593 -20.39 8.46 10.65
N VAL A 594 -19.72 8.22 11.79
CA VAL A 594 -18.38 7.62 11.86
C VAL A 594 -18.38 6.44 12.83
N GLY A 595 -18.00 5.24 12.39
CA GLY A 595 -17.92 4.07 13.27
C GLY A 595 -16.88 4.24 14.38
N GLU A 596 -15.62 4.41 13.99
CA GLU A 596 -14.52 4.76 14.90
C GLU A 596 -13.72 5.97 14.43
N ASN A 597 -13.35 6.84 15.38
CA ASN A 597 -12.43 7.95 15.21
C ASN A 597 -11.20 7.73 16.10
N TRP A 598 -10.11 7.21 15.55
CA TRP A 598 -8.84 7.07 16.29
C TRP A 598 -8.23 8.45 16.54
N LYS A 599 -7.79 9.17 15.51
CA LYS A 599 -7.19 10.51 15.61
C LYS A 599 -7.78 11.45 14.56
N GLY A 600 -7.42 12.73 14.65
CA GLY A 600 -7.97 13.78 13.80
C GLY A 600 -9.37 14.22 14.24
N ASN A 601 -10.03 15.06 13.44
CA ASN A 601 -11.25 15.76 13.88
C ASN A 601 -12.52 15.32 13.14
N VAL A 602 -13.61 15.22 13.89
CA VAL A 602 -14.99 15.21 13.39
C VAL A 602 -15.63 16.52 13.84
N SER A 603 -15.99 17.41 12.89
CA SER A 603 -16.41 18.77 13.27
C SER A 603 -17.53 19.35 12.41
N ASN A 604 -18.44 20.12 13.01
CA ASN A 604 -19.59 20.70 12.29
C ASN A 604 -20.44 19.61 11.61
N CYS A 605 -20.61 18.47 12.26
CA CYS A 605 -21.29 17.31 11.70
C CYS A 605 -22.51 16.92 12.50
N TYR A 606 -23.47 16.24 11.86
CA TYR A 606 -24.63 15.72 12.57
C TYR A 606 -25.19 14.40 12.03
N SER A 607 -25.98 13.73 12.86
CA SER A 607 -26.71 12.52 12.49
C SER A 607 -28.13 12.52 13.03
N THR A 608 -29.06 11.92 12.27
CA THR A 608 -30.48 11.88 12.66
C THR A 608 -31.16 10.53 12.46
N GLY A 609 -30.58 9.59 11.72
CA GLY A 609 -31.15 8.25 11.52
C GLY A 609 -30.97 7.33 12.73
N ASP A 610 -31.68 6.21 12.78
CA ASP A 610 -31.60 5.28 13.92
C ASP A 610 -30.25 4.57 13.94
N VAL A 611 -29.64 4.44 15.12
CA VAL A 611 -28.32 3.81 15.30
C VAL A 611 -28.43 2.65 16.28
N ASN A 612 -28.19 1.43 15.80
CA ASN A 612 -28.37 0.21 16.57
C ASN A 612 -27.08 -0.62 16.60
N GLY A 613 -26.63 -1.08 17.77
CA GLY A 613 -25.50 -1.99 17.81
C GLY A 613 -25.34 -2.76 19.10
N VAL A 614 -24.24 -3.51 19.23
CA VAL A 614 -23.97 -4.31 20.44
C VAL A 614 -23.09 -3.57 21.42
N SER A 615 -21.99 -2.94 20.97
CA SER A 615 -21.05 -2.23 21.85
C SER A 615 -20.41 -0.99 21.21
N ASN A 616 -20.17 0.06 22.01
CA ASN A 616 -19.63 1.35 21.53
C ASN A 616 -20.52 1.93 20.42
N VAL A 617 -21.76 2.24 20.79
CA VAL A 617 -22.80 2.71 19.88
C VAL A 617 -23.07 4.18 20.17
N GLY A 618 -22.77 5.04 19.20
CA GLY A 618 -22.91 6.47 19.33
C GLY A 618 -23.84 7.07 18.28
N GLY A 619 -24.64 8.05 18.67
CA GLY A 619 -25.52 8.74 17.72
C GLY A 619 -24.75 9.29 16.52
N LEU A 620 -23.55 9.85 16.71
CA LEU A 620 -22.69 10.36 15.64
C LEU A 620 -21.42 9.52 15.45
N VAL A 621 -20.69 9.25 16.54
CA VAL A 621 -19.41 8.52 16.53
C VAL A 621 -19.49 7.31 17.45
N GLY A 622 -19.23 6.09 16.95
CA GLY A 622 -19.29 4.88 17.80
C GLY A 622 -18.21 4.88 18.88
N TYR A 623 -16.95 5.02 18.48
CA TYR A 623 -15.81 5.10 19.40
C TYR A 623 -14.85 6.23 19.02
N ASN A 624 -14.41 7.01 20.00
CA ASN A 624 -13.46 8.10 19.82
C ASN A 624 -12.21 7.88 20.68
N TYR A 625 -11.05 7.66 20.08
CA TYR A 625 -9.84 7.21 20.76
C TYR A 625 -8.63 8.13 20.48
N PHE A 626 -8.60 9.35 21.02
CA PHE A 626 -7.63 10.46 20.76
C PHE A 626 -8.10 11.58 19.82
N GLY A 627 -9.14 11.38 19.01
CA GLY A 627 -9.65 12.39 18.10
C GLY A 627 -10.49 13.49 18.77
N GLY A 628 -10.64 14.64 18.08
CA GLY A 628 -11.51 15.74 18.52
C GLY A 628 -12.91 15.65 17.92
N VAL A 629 -13.96 15.85 18.72
CA VAL A 629 -15.35 15.93 18.26
C VAL A 629 -15.93 17.30 18.63
N SER A 630 -16.29 18.13 17.65
CA SER A 630 -16.63 19.53 17.93
C SER A 630 -17.72 20.15 17.07
N ASN A 631 -18.55 21.01 17.66
CA ASN A 631 -19.67 21.64 16.94
C ASN A 631 -20.59 20.60 16.31
N CYS A 632 -20.78 19.47 17.00
CA CYS A 632 -21.45 18.30 16.47
C CYS A 632 -22.73 18.01 17.25
N TYR A 633 -23.73 17.46 16.57
CA TYR A 633 -24.93 17.02 17.27
C TYR A 633 -25.52 15.72 16.73
N SER A 634 -26.31 15.06 17.56
CA SER A 634 -27.10 13.92 17.11
C SER A 634 -28.52 14.02 17.65
N ILE A 635 -29.48 13.72 16.80
CA ILE A 635 -30.90 13.56 17.17
C ILE A 635 -31.38 12.12 16.94
N SER A 636 -30.45 11.21 16.65
CA SER A 636 -30.68 9.80 16.39
C SER A 636 -31.30 9.08 17.58
N SER A 637 -32.21 8.13 17.33
CA SER A 637 -32.53 7.12 18.33
C SER A 637 -31.38 6.11 18.39
N VAL A 638 -30.72 6.01 19.53
CA VAL A 638 -29.54 5.16 19.74
C VAL A 638 -29.91 3.98 20.63
N SER A 639 -29.67 2.76 20.16
CA SER A 639 -29.87 1.54 20.94
C SER A 639 -28.64 0.64 20.94
N GLY A 640 -28.28 0.07 22.09
CA GLY A 640 -27.28 -0.98 22.11
C GLY A 640 -27.04 -1.71 23.43
N GLY A 641 -26.09 -2.64 23.44
CA GLY A 641 -25.80 -3.47 24.60
C GLY A 641 -24.95 -2.79 25.67
N ARG A 642 -23.81 -2.21 25.26
CA ARG A 642 -22.82 -1.61 26.18
C ARG A 642 -22.15 -0.37 25.57
N TYR A 643 -21.82 0.63 26.39
CA TYR A 643 -21.20 1.89 25.95
C TYR A 643 -22.06 2.54 24.87
N VAL A 644 -23.22 3.04 25.29
CA VAL A 644 -24.23 3.61 24.40
C VAL A 644 -24.38 5.09 24.73
N GLY A 645 -24.00 5.94 23.77
CA GLY A 645 -23.99 7.39 23.94
C GLY A 645 -24.85 8.10 22.91
N GLY A 646 -25.58 9.13 23.34
CA GLY A 646 -26.43 9.90 22.44
C GLY A 646 -25.67 10.63 21.32
N LEU A 647 -24.37 10.90 21.48
CA LEU A 647 -23.50 11.44 20.44
C LEU A 647 -22.28 10.56 20.19
N VAL A 648 -21.57 10.17 21.24
CA VAL A 648 -20.36 9.34 21.14
C VAL A 648 -20.54 8.08 21.98
N GLY A 649 -20.37 6.87 21.46
CA GLY A 649 -20.61 5.65 22.25
C GLY A 649 -19.60 5.44 23.38
N LYS A 650 -18.32 5.68 23.09
CA LYS A 650 -17.24 5.71 24.08
C LYS A 650 -16.18 6.73 23.66
N ALA A 651 -15.67 7.51 24.60
CA ALA A 651 -14.61 8.48 24.35
C ALA A 651 -13.40 8.21 25.26
N PHE A 652 -12.20 8.26 24.68
CA PHE A 652 -10.94 8.05 25.38
C PHE A 652 -9.88 9.01 24.83
N TYR A 653 -9.20 9.72 25.73
CA TYR A 653 -8.09 10.65 25.42
C TYR A 653 -8.34 11.70 24.31
N GLY A 654 -9.58 12.11 24.05
CA GLY A 654 -9.94 13.13 23.05
C GLY A 654 -10.90 14.18 23.58
N ASP A 655 -10.86 15.38 22.99
CA ASP A 655 -11.69 16.51 23.41
C ASP A 655 -13.06 16.52 22.73
N MET A 656 -14.10 16.79 23.51
CA MET A 656 -15.45 17.04 23.03
C MET A 656 -15.90 18.45 23.41
N TRP A 657 -16.24 19.30 22.45
CA TRP A 657 -16.64 20.68 22.74
C TRP A 657 -17.74 21.22 21.82
N ASN A 658 -18.65 22.00 22.40
CA ASN A 658 -19.83 22.55 21.72
C ASN A 658 -20.68 21.48 21.01
N CYS A 659 -21.00 20.41 21.73
CA CYS A 659 -21.77 19.29 21.20
C CYS A 659 -23.04 19.04 22.01
N TYR A 660 -24.09 18.52 21.37
CA TYR A 660 -25.34 18.15 22.04
C TYR A 660 -25.97 16.89 21.45
N SER A 661 -26.78 16.19 22.25
CA SER A 661 -27.66 15.13 21.76
C SER A 661 -29.07 15.32 22.32
N THR A 662 -30.08 15.09 21.49
CA THR A 662 -31.50 15.16 21.90
C THR A 662 -32.30 13.91 21.54
N GLY A 663 -31.65 12.90 20.96
CA GLY A 663 -32.30 11.65 20.59
C GLY A 663 -32.53 10.73 21.79
N ASN A 664 -33.38 9.71 21.60
CA ASN A 664 -33.60 8.69 22.63
C ASN A 664 -32.36 7.80 22.71
N VAL A 665 -31.88 7.52 23.93
CA VAL A 665 -30.74 6.61 24.14
C VAL A 665 -31.19 5.44 25.02
N SER A 666 -30.96 4.22 24.54
CA SER A 666 -31.35 3.00 25.23
C SER A 666 -30.23 1.97 25.22
N GLY A 667 -29.97 1.33 26.35
CA GLY A 667 -29.03 0.23 26.38
C GLY A 667 -28.98 -0.52 27.70
N ALA A 668 -28.25 -1.63 27.72
CA ALA A 668 -28.22 -2.51 28.89
C ALA A 668 -27.16 -2.09 29.93
N ASN A 669 -25.99 -1.62 29.48
CA ASN A 669 -24.87 -1.24 30.36
C ASN A 669 -24.17 0.03 29.86
N ASP A 670 -23.63 0.85 30.77
CA ASP A 670 -22.83 2.04 30.45
C ASP A 670 -23.52 2.98 29.42
N VAL A 671 -24.68 3.53 29.79
CA VAL A 671 -25.52 4.36 28.91
C VAL A 671 -25.45 5.84 29.31
N GLY A 672 -25.09 6.70 28.37
CA GLY A 672 -24.95 8.14 28.55
C GLY A 672 -25.78 8.96 27.56
N GLY A 673 -26.34 10.08 28.02
CA GLY A 673 -27.13 10.97 27.15
C GLY A 673 -26.29 11.70 26.08
N LEU A 674 -24.99 11.86 26.31
CA LEU A 674 -24.06 12.50 25.36
C LEU A 674 -22.92 11.54 24.97
N ALA A 675 -22.22 10.99 25.97
CA ALA A 675 -21.14 10.01 25.78
C ALA A 675 -21.18 8.92 26.85
#